data_AF-A0A955RU19-F1
#
_entry.id   AF-A0A955RU19-F1
#
_cell.length_a   1.000
_cell.length_b   1.000
_cell.length_c   1.000
_cell.angle_alpha   90.00
_cell.angle_beta   90.00
_cell.angle_gamma   90.00
#
_symmetry.space_group_name_H-M   'P 1'
#
loop_
_entity.id
_entity.type
_entity.pdbx_description
1 polymer ?
#
loop_
_entity_poly.entity_id
_entity_poly.type
_entity_poly.pdbx_seq_one_letter_code
_entity_poly.pdbx_strand_id
1 'polypeptide(L)'
;MKTVAAAMNQRYVRDGLIPMFIALTLLLFGATTVDSKESVSFVGELRSEMQMPVDVALSPDGNIYVLDQRLSQVNVFNPAGEFTFRFAEYGTGKGKLLNPESLAISADGEIIIADTGNNRVLVFNAQGRYLYQIGNSGDQAGQFGEPTLVALDNDGYIYVADIANRLISKFSPKGVYFESMPLDGRPADMAFDIQNNMYVLYPKEGKIVKRHIEGGMPEIIEFDWEGRDYIADTARLAIDARGDLYLIDSWTDSIVKIDQEQNLLLSFGSKGIGRGQFDHPLGIITDEHGKVYIADAKNKRVQIIEVNGSDKAMLQPADQRLPIVDFAETIFAEKALSDISFNEEYGLFALSEATGHILHQHMNELYVYGDFDNSKLLMQNPRAMHVQEDGKLLVADTGNNRLQFLDSDGSHDYFFGRKGDQNGQFDQLSGVAVSDNGNIYVADTKNNRIQIFNSDGIYLNAFGQKGELDEDHNPPQLGQFNQPTAVMFNSKEELYVLDSRNKRIQIFEKDGAPLRQIGAYGDLVEFDWPVDMALDESDNLYVADRGSHTVKVIDSDGELITEFGSDGQGRSYFPKLSAISASNGQIYVADYDRDEISVYNIHIDGQPVMAKKAKAPMTNKEDKASMLAKEAKAPAMDQKEETMAKQSKEEVKEEIKVTAVPAPDLKKGMLGIKIGANTADAMESKPLEMAQDKSAEMKPQVAAMPPPKSVSEGAEAQAGTEQADESEVAAKIEQDPNRLYFTQISYPIKTENMDEKLRYQMMRKMTLQLAISNVANQYGIPVEDIGPHIKIENESLLDDGRLKMTVSVPKELSKKAAGQDANGIRMSQLKK
;
A
#
# COMPACT_ATOMS: atom_id res chain seq x y z
N MET A 1 22.55 -42.96 -1.92
CA MET A 1 22.05 -44.34 -2.14
C MET A 1 20.60 -44.44 -1.63
N LYS A 2 19.62 -44.54 -2.53
CA LYS A 2 18.17 -44.58 -2.18
C LYS A 2 17.65 -46.03 -2.11
N THR A 3 18.02 -46.80 -1.07
CA THR A 3 17.46 -48.19 -0.92
C THR A 3 17.46 -48.79 0.50
N VAL A 4 17.60 -48.00 1.58
CA VAL A 4 17.53 -48.53 2.97
C VAL A 4 16.52 -47.79 3.86
N ALA A 5 16.13 -46.55 3.51
CA ALA A 5 15.22 -45.72 4.32
C ALA A 5 13.77 -46.22 4.44
N ALA A 6 13.38 -47.27 3.71
CA ALA A 6 12.00 -47.79 3.67
C ALA A 6 11.72 -49.00 4.59
N ALA A 7 12.70 -49.45 5.41
CA ALA A 7 12.61 -50.72 6.14
C ALA A 7 12.76 -50.64 7.67
N MET A 8 12.98 -49.45 8.25
CA MET A 8 13.21 -49.30 9.70
C MET A 8 12.04 -48.66 10.48
N ASN A 9 10.94 -48.29 9.81
CA ASN A 9 9.81 -47.58 10.43
C ASN A 9 8.78 -48.48 11.16
N GLN A 10 9.14 -49.72 11.53
CA GLN A 10 8.30 -50.61 12.36
C GLN A 10 9.13 -51.55 13.25
N ARG A 11 10.02 -51.03 14.13
CA ARG A 11 10.58 -51.86 15.22
C ARG A 11 11.20 -51.17 16.45
N TYR A 12 10.76 -49.97 16.82
CA TYR A 12 11.05 -49.39 18.15
C TYR A 12 9.78 -48.84 18.82
N VAL A 13 8.83 -49.76 19.07
CA VAL A 13 7.70 -49.55 20.01
C VAL A 13 7.70 -50.72 21.01
N ARG A 14 8.79 -50.78 21.78
CA ARG A 14 8.98 -51.59 22.98
C ARG A 14 10.30 -51.19 23.63
N ASP A 15 10.37 -51.36 24.94
CA ASP A 15 11.52 -51.07 25.80
C ASP A 15 11.78 -49.56 25.94
N GLY A 16 10.97 -48.91 26.78
CA GLY A 16 11.15 -47.49 27.14
C GLY A 16 12.29 -47.30 28.15
N LEU A 17 13.05 -46.21 27.98
CA LEU A 17 13.98 -45.63 28.95
C LEU A 17 14.46 -44.25 28.45
N ILE A 18 13.90 -43.15 29.00
CA ILE A 18 14.45 -41.77 29.04
C ILE A 18 14.43 -41.04 27.65
N PRO A 19 14.04 -39.74 27.54
CA PRO A 19 14.02 -38.67 28.56
C PRO A 19 12.75 -38.63 29.42
N MET A 20 12.94 -38.57 30.74
CA MET A 20 11.89 -38.45 31.75
C MET A 20 12.38 -37.54 32.89
N PHE A 21 12.51 -36.26 32.56
CA PHE A 21 12.76 -35.09 33.40
C PHE A 21 12.30 -33.94 32.49
N ILE A 22 11.20 -33.21 32.70
CA ILE A 22 10.62 -32.64 33.93
C ILE A 22 9.08 -32.67 33.82
N ALA A 23 8.37 -33.23 34.81
CA ALA A 23 6.91 -33.03 35.01
C ALA A 23 6.42 -33.65 36.34
N LEU A 24 6.86 -34.88 36.66
CA LEU A 24 6.12 -35.74 37.60
C LEU A 24 6.91 -36.20 38.84
N THR A 25 7.15 -35.29 39.78
CA THR A 25 7.51 -35.65 41.18
C THR A 25 6.77 -34.85 42.26
N LEU A 26 5.80 -33.97 41.90
CA LEU A 26 5.30 -32.93 42.83
C LEU A 26 3.77 -32.86 43.03
N LEU A 27 3.02 -33.93 42.75
CA LEU A 27 1.55 -33.91 42.84
C LEU A 27 0.90 -34.85 43.87
N LEU A 28 1.67 -35.59 44.68
CA LEU A 28 1.12 -36.52 45.69
C LEU A 28 1.79 -36.56 47.07
N PHE A 29 2.83 -35.76 47.32
CA PHE A 29 3.36 -35.53 48.67
C PHE A 29 3.58 -34.03 48.92
N GLY A 30 3.30 -33.58 50.13
CA GLY A 30 3.18 -32.15 50.44
C GLY A 30 4.48 -31.38 50.30
N ALA A 31 4.39 -30.20 49.68
CA ALA A 31 5.34 -29.10 49.77
C ALA A 31 6.83 -29.49 49.73
N THR A 32 7.29 -30.16 48.67
CA THR A 32 8.69 -30.00 48.27
C THR A 32 8.80 -28.65 47.59
N THR A 33 9.30 -27.66 48.34
CA THR A 33 9.65 -26.35 47.83
C THR A 33 10.64 -26.51 46.68
N VAL A 34 10.24 -26.11 45.47
CA VAL A 34 11.22 -25.56 44.52
C VAL A 34 11.91 -24.43 45.28
N ASP A 35 13.23 -24.46 45.38
CA ASP A 35 14.01 -23.41 46.04
C ASP A 35 14.12 -22.22 45.07
N SER A 36 12.96 -21.63 44.74
CA SER A 36 12.85 -20.50 43.84
C SER A 36 13.40 -19.27 44.53
N LYS A 37 14.47 -18.70 43.95
CA LYS A 37 14.93 -17.35 44.32
C LYS A 37 13.83 -16.31 44.13
N GLU A 38 12.95 -16.57 43.17
CA GLU A 38 11.77 -15.77 42.89
C GLU A 38 10.64 -16.04 43.89
N SER A 39 9.88 -14.98 44.19
CA SER A 39 8.77 -14.97 45.13
C SER A 39 7.58 -14.20 44.55
N VAL A 40 6.37 -14.64 44.88
CA VAL A 40 5.12 -14.04 44.40
C VAL A 40 4.40 -13.27 45.50
N SER A 41 3.87 -12.09 45.19
CA SER A 41 3.09 -11.29 46.13
C SER A 41 1.80 -10.73 45.49
N PHE A 42 0.72 -10.63 46.26
CA PHE A 42 -0.54 -10.06 45.78
C PHE A 42 -0.51 -8.54 45.89
N VAL A 43 -0.69 -7.85 44.76
CA VAL A 43 -0.73 -6.38 44.69
C VAL A 43 -2.16 -5.86 44.83
N GLY A 44 -3.08 -6.37 44.01
CA GLY A 44 -4.45 -5.84 43.93
C GLY A 44 -5.38 -6.64 43.02
N GLU A 45 -6.64 -6.18 42.93
CA GLU A 45 -7.61 -6.69 41.96
C GLU A 45 -8.41 -5.55 41.32
N LEU A 46 -8.68 -5.66 40.01
CA LEU A 46 -9.47 -4.71 39.23
C LEU A 46 -10.90 -5.23 39.08
N ARG A 47 -11.90 -4.36 39.28
CA ARG A 47 -13.32 -4.70 39.14
C ARG A 47 -14.10 -3.53 38.53
N SER A 48 -14.97 -3.82 37.57
CA SER A 48 -15.79 -2.81 36.87
C SER A 48 -17.08 -3.40 36.28
N GLU A 49 -17.83 -4.17 37.05
CA GLU A 49 -19.07 -4.87 36.62
C GLU A 49 -18.88 -5.88 35.47
N MET A 50 -17.63 -6.27 35.19
CA MET A 50 -17.27 -7.26 34.18
C MET A 50 -18.09 -8.55 34.34
N GLN A 51 -18.40 -9.21 33.23
CA GLN A 51 -19.11 -10.48 33.17
C GLN A 51 -18.24 -11.61 32.63
N MET A 52 -17.29 -11.31 31.73
CA MET A 52 -16.33 -12.28 31.21
C MET A 52 -15.10 -11.54 30.63
N PRO A 53 -14.17 -11.07 31.49
CA PRO A 53 -12.89 -10.56 31.01
C PRO A 53 -12.13 -11.71 30.34
N VAL A 54 -11.79 -11.54 29.06
CA VAL A 54 -11.11 -12.54 28.24
C VAL A 54 -9.67 -12.18 27.92
N ASP A 55 -9.32 -10.90 27.96
CA ASP A 55 -7.97 -10.45 27.63
C ASP A 55 -7.60 -9.16 28.40
N VAL A 56 -6.29 -8.93 28.59
CA VAL A 56 -5.72 -7.78 29.29
C VAL A 56 -4.48 -7.29 28.55
N ALA A 57 -4.43 -6.00 28.21
CA ALA A 57 -3.22 -5.37 27.68
C ALA A 57 -2.90 -4.05 28.39
N LEU A 58 -1.65 -3.60 28.26
CA LEU A 58 -1.10 -2.41 28.91
C LEU A 58 -0.70 -1.38 27.85
N SER A 59 -1.00 -0.10 28.08
CA SER A 59 -0.41 0.99 27.29
C SER A 59 0.97 1.39 27.83
N PRO A 60 1.81 2.09 27.04
CA PRO A 60 3.13 2.56 27.49
C PRO A 60 3.11 3.52 28.69
N ASP A 61 1.99 4.21 28.95
CA ASP A 61 1.77 5.03 30.15
C ASP A 61 1.17 4.26 31.34
N GLY A 62 1.05 2.94 31.22
CA GLY A 62 0.65 2.02 32.28
C GLY A 62 -0.86 1.90 32.52
N ASN A 63 -1.72 2.44 31.64
CA ASN A 63 -3.15 2.16 31.73
C ASN A 63 -3.43 0.70 31.35
N ILE A 64 -4.44 0.12 31.99
CA ILE A 64 -4.76 -1.30 31.90
C ILE A 64 -6.10 -1.43 31.17
N TYR A 65 -6.09 -2.11 30.03
CA TYR A 65 -7.24 -2.34 29.18
C TYR A 65 -7.70 -3.79 29.34
N VAL A 66 -8.98 -4.00 29.61
CA VAL A 66 -9.55 -5.34 29.87
C VAL A 66 -10.75 -5.57 28.95
N LEU A 67 -10.59 -6.49 28.00
CA LEU A 67 -11.64 -6.87 27.06
C LEU A 67 -12.67 -7.77 27.74
N ASP A 68 -13.93 -7.36 27.76
CA ASP A 68 -15.05 -8.17 28.21
C ASP A 68 -15.84 -8.68 27.00
N GLN A 69 -15.65 -9.95 26.64
CA GLN A 69 -16.32 -10.54 25.47
C GLN A 69 -17.85 -10.56 25.64
N ARG A 70 -18.33 -10.90 26.84
CA ARG A 70 -19.77 -11.05 27.15
C ARG A 70 -20.51 -9.73 26.99
N LEU A 71 -19.89 -8.63 27.40
CA LEU A 71 -20.43 -7.28 27.25
C LEU A 71 -20.01 -6.60 25.94
N SER A 72 -19.08 -7.20 25.18
CA SER A 72 -18.54 -6.69 23.91
C SER A 72 -18.01 -5.25 24.04
N GLN A 73 -17.22 -5.03 25.09
CA GLN A 73 -16.69 -3.72 25.49
C GLN A 73 -15.29 -3.86 26.11
N VAL A 74 -14.53 -2.78 26.16
CA VAL A 74 -13.25 -2.71 26.87
C VAL A 74 -13.40 -1.83 28.11
N ASN A 75 -12.90 -2.30 29.26
CA ASN A 75 -12.81 -1.53 30.50
C ASN A 75 -11.39 -0.98 30.64
N VAL A 76 -11.26 0.31 31.00
CA VAL A 76 -9.97 0.99 31.10
C VAL A 76 -9.74 1.42 32.53
N PHE A 77 -8.59 1.05 33.10
CA PHE A 77 -8.13 1.43 34.44
C PHE A 77 -6.83 2.23 34.34
N ASN A 78 -6.61 3.13 35.29
CA ASN A 78 -5.34 3.85 35.40
C ASN A 78 -4.23 2.96 36.02
N PRO A 79 -2.95 3.40 36.04
CA PRO A 79 -1.86 2.60 36.63
C PRO A 79 -2.01 2.31 38.13
N ALA A 80 -2.88 3.04 38.84
CA ALA A 80 -3.23 2.79 40.24
C ALA A 80 -4.35 1.73 40.41
N GLY A 81 -4.90 1.21 39.31
CA GLY A 81 -5.97 0.22 39.29
C GLY A 81 -7.38 0.80 39.46
N GLU A 82 -7.54 2.12 39.38
CA GLU A 82 -8.86 2.76 39.46
C GLU A 82 -9.57 2.69 38.10
N PHE A 83 -10.85 2.32 38.09
CA PHE A 83 -11.65 2.31 36.86
C PHE A 83 -11.87 3.73 36.32
N THR A 84 -11.52 3.94 35.05
CA THR A 84 -11.53 5.25 34.39
C THR A 84 -12.75 5.42 33.49
N PHE A 85 -12.91 4.51 32.52
CA PHE A 85 -14.04 4.49 31.57
C PHE A 85 -14.17 3.11 30.90
N ARG A 86 -15.21 2.95 30.08
CA ARG A 86 -15.39 1.79 29.19
C ARG A 86 -15.86 2.26 27.81
N PHE A 87 -15.55 1.52 26.77
CA PHE A 87 -15.93 1.85 25.38
C PHE A 87 -16.22 0.60 24.55
N ALA A 88 -16.68 0.84 23.31
CA ALA A 88 -17.36 -0.12 22.44
C ALA A 88 -18.69 -0.65 23.03
N GLU A 89 -19.47 -1.29 22.18
CA GLU A 89 -20.75 -1.90 22.53
C GLU A 89 -21.07 -3.05 21.56
N TYR A 90 -21.99 -3.93 21.94
CA TYR A 90 -22.43 -5.05 21.11
C TYR A 90 -22.96 -4.62 19.72
N GLY A 91 -22.52 -5.32 18.68
CA GLY A 91 -23.16 -5.39 17.36
C GLY A 91 -22.19 -5.42 16.18
N THR A 92 -22.75 -5.33 14.97
CA THR A 92 -22.03 -5.50 13.70
C THR A 92 -21.61 -4.19 13.03
N GLY A 93 -22.04 -3.04 13.57
CA GLY A 93 -21.74 -1.73 12.99
C GLY A 93 -20.31 -1.26 13.23
N LYS A 94 -19.91 -0.17 12.56
CA LYS A 94 -18.66 0.56 12.81
C LYS A 94 -18.42 0.81 14.31
N GLY A 95 -17.24 0.45 14.81
CA GLY A 95 -16.84 0.64 16.22
C GLY A 95 -17.60 -0.22 17.24
N LYS A 96 -18.49 -1.12 16.79
CA LYS A 96 -19.17 -2.12 17.63
C LYS A 96 -18.43 -3.44 17.55
N LEU A 97 -18.47 -4.20 18.63
CA LEU A 97 -17.83 -5.51 18.75
C LEU A 97 -18.89 -6.62 18.82
N LEU A 98 -18.57 -7.80 18.27
CA LEU A 98 -19.37 -9.00 18.35
C LEU A 98 -18.46 -10.19 18.68
N ASN A 99 -18.60 -10.74 19.88
CA ASN A 99 -17.76 -11.83 20.39
C ASN A 99 -16.25 -11.56 20.23
N PRO A 100 -15.71 -10.40 20.64
CA PRO A 100 -14.28 -10.13 20.51
C PRO A 100 -13.47 -11.07 21.41
N GLU A 101 -12.29 -11.52 20.95
CA GLU A 101 -11.47 -12.52 21.65
C GLU A 101 -10.13 -12.02 22.19
N SER A 102 -9.51 -11.04 21.53
CA SER A 102 -8.16 -10.55 21.87
C SER A 102 -8.00 -9.05 21.64
N LEU A 103 -7.11 -8.42 22.40
CA LEU A 103 -6.79 -6.99 22.33
C LEU A 103 -5.27 -6.74 22.44
N ALA A 104 -4.75 -5.78 21.69
CA ALA A 104 -3.37 -5.30 21.80
C ALA A 104 -3.32 -3.77 21.83
N ILE A 105 -2.25 -3.21 22.41
CA ILE A 105 -2.03 -1.76 22.51
C ILE A 105 -0.68 -1.41 21.87
N SER A 106 -0.69 -0.47 20.92
CA SER A 106 0.53 0.01 20.25
C SER A 106 1.30 1.04 21.07
N ALA A 107 2.54 1.32 20.66
CA ALA A 107 3.40 2.32 21.29
C ALA A 107 2.85 3.76 21.22
N ASP A 108 1.99 4.08 20.23
CA ASP A 108 1.25 5.35 20.13
C ASP A 108 -0.12 5.33 20.84
N GLY A 109 -0.46 4.22 21.50
CA GLY A 109 -1.68 4.08 22.30
C GLY A 109 -2.94 3.80 21.48
N GLU A 110 -2.81 3.29 20.25
CA GLU A 110 -3.93 2.71 19.51
C GLU A 110 -4.29 1.33 20.10
N ILE A 111 -5.58 1.02 20.11
CA ILE A 111 -6.15 -0.19 20.69
C ILE A 111 -6.66 -1.04 19.54
N ILE A 112 -6.00 -2.15 19.29
CA ILE A 112 -6.32 -3.11 18.23
C ILE A 112 -7.13 -4.25 18.86
N ILE A 113 -8.28 -4.60 18.28
CA ILE A 113 -9.19 -5.63 18.81
C ILE A 113 -9.57 -6.63 17.72
N ALA A 114 -9.39 -7.92 18.00
CA ALA A 114 -9.95 -9.01 17.21
C ALA A 114 -11.47 -9.04 17.41
N ASP A 115 -12.23 -8.57 16.40
CA ASP A 115 -13.69 -8.51 16.41
C ASP A 115 -14.25 -9.78 15.74
N THR A 116 -13.95 -10.93 16.35
CA THR A 116 -14.06 -12.27 15.77
C THR A 116 -15.40 -12.52 15.09
N GLY A 117 -16.52 -12.23 15.76
CA GLY A 117 -17.86 -12.50 15.24
C GLY A 117 -18.30 -11.60 14.09
N ASN A 118 -17.53 -10.56 13.76
CA ASN A 118 -17.70 -9.71 12.59
C ASN A 118 -16.62 -9.94 11.50
N ASN A 119 -15.73 -10.92 11.69
CA ASN A 119 -14.68 -11.30 10.74
C ASN A 119 -13.78 -10.11 10.34
N ARG A 120 -13.26 -9.40 11.33
CA ARG A 120 -12.45 -8.17 11.13
C ARG A 120 -11.61 -7.84 12.36
N VAL A 121 -10.68 -6.90 12.20
CA VAL A 121 -9.96 -6.26 13.30
C VAL A 121 -10.32 -4.78 13.34
N LEU A 122 -10.59 -4.23 14.53
CA LEU A 122 -10.91 -2.81 14.71
C LEU A 122 -9.83 -2.10 15.50
N VAL A 123 -9.46 -0.91 15.06
CA VAL A 123 -8.48 -0.03 15.72
C VAL A 123 -9.21 1.18 16.31
N PHE A 124 -8.91 1.50 17.56
CA PHE A 124 -9.41 2.66 18.30
C PHE A 124 -8.23 3.49 18.83
N ASN A 125 -8.45 4.74 19.23
CA ASN A 125 -7.45 5.51 19.96
C ASN A 125 -7.49 5.23 21.47
N ALA A 126 -6.51 5.75 22.22
CA ALA A 126 -6.43 5.66 23.68
C ALA A 126 -7.66 6.24 24.47
N GLN A 127 -8.62 6.88 23.81
CA GLN A 127 -9.89 7.32 24.43
C GLN A 127 -11.08 6.42 24.05
N GLY A 128 -10.84 5.30 23.37
CA GLY A 128 -11.88 4.37 22.93
C GLY A 128 -12.71 4.86 21.74
N ARG A 129 -12.26 5.90 21.02
CA ARG A 129 -12.86 6.33 19.76
C ARG A 129 -12.28 5.48 18.63
N TYR A 130 -13.15 4.81 17.89
CA TYR A 130 -12.79 4.05 16.70
C TYR A 130 -12.04 4.91 15.68
N LEU A 131 -11.06 4.33 14.99
CA LEU A 131 -10.19 4.97 14.01
C LEU A 131 -10.34 4.34 12.62
N TYR A 132 -10.13 3.03 12.49
CA TYR A 132 -10.25 2.29 11.23
C TYR A 132 -10.44 0.79 11.48
N GLN A 133 -10.72 0.06 10.41
CA GLN A 133 -10.83 -1.38 10.37
C GLN A 133 -9.69 -1.95 9.52
N ILE A 134 -9.19 -3.11 9.91
CA ILE A 134 -8.29 -3.94 9.10
C ILE A 134 -9.09 -5.15 8.63
N GLY A 135 -8.97 -5.45 7.33
CA GLY A 135 -9.62 -6.57 6.66
C GLY A 135 -11.15 -6.54 6.64
N ASN A 136 -11.72 -7.59 6.06
CA ASN A 136 -13.15 -7.84 5.95
C ASN A 136 -13.42 -9.35 5.90
N SER A 137 -14.68 -9.76 6.05
CA SER A 137 -15.06 -11.17 5.90
C SER A 137 -14.68 -11.71 4.51
N GLY A 138 -13.87 -12.77 4.46
CA GLY A 138 -13.41 -13.43 3.24
C GLY A 138 -12.12 -14.23 3.44
N ASP A 139 -11.58 -14.79 2.36
CA ASP A 139 -10.42 -15.69 2.33
C ASP A 139 -9.26 -15.21 1.44
N GLN A 140 -9.38 -14.01 0.83
CA GLN A 140 -8.32 -13.40 0.03
C GLN A 140 -7.28 -12.67 0.91
N ALA A 141 -6.20 -12.17 0.29
CA ALA A 141 -5.11 -11.53 1.02
C ALA A 141 -5.61 -10.29 1.82
N GLY A 142 -5.29 -10.25 3.12
CA GLY A 142 -5.80 -9.23 4.05
C GLY A 142 -7.26 -9.40 4.49
N GLN A 143 -7.96 -10.47 4.10
CA GLN A 143 -9.31 -10.80 4.57
C GLN A 143 -9.31 -11.85 5.70
N PHE A 144 -10.43 -11.95 6.41
CA PHE A 144 -10.58 -12.77 7.60
C PHE A 144 -11.84 -13.65 7.58
N GLY A 145 -11.75 -14.87 8.12
CA GLY A 145 -12.84 -15.80 8.30
C GLY A 145 -13.22 -16.04 9.77
N GLU A 146 -12.24 -16.09 10.67
CA GLU A 146 -12.41 -16.18 12.14
C GLU A 146 -11.13 -15.62 12.83
N PRO A 147 -10.93 -14.29 12.86
CA PRO A 147 -9.74 -13.67 13.44
C PRO A 147 -9.87 -13.62 14.96
N THR A 148 -9.07 -14.40 15.69
CA THR A 148 -9.23 -14.58 17.15
C THR A 148 -8.14 -13.94 17.99
N LEU A 149 -6.92 -13.79 17.47
CA LEU A 149 -5.77 -13.23 18.20
C LEU A 149 -5.21 -12.02 17.47
N VAL A 150 -4.86 -10.98 18.22
CA VAL A 150 -4.09 -9.83 17.74
C VAL A 150 -2.89 -9.63 18.67
N ALA A 151 -1.69 -9.55 18.10
CA ALA A 151 -0.47 -9.23 18.85
C ALA A 151 0.42 -8.28 18.03
N LEU A 152 1.35 -7.60 18.72
CA LEU A 152 2.28 -6.65 18.12
C LEU A 152 3.72 -7.12 18.33
N ASP A 153 4.58 -6.92 17.33
CA ASP A 153 6.02 -6.96 17.52
C ASP A 153 6.56 -5.61 18.05
N ASN A 154 7.88 -5.51 18.27
CA ASN A 154 8.49 -4.30 18.84
C ASN A 154 8.59 -3.12 17.85
N ASP A 155 8.40 -3.37 16.55
CA ASP A 155 8.31 -2.32 15.52
C ASP A 155 6.86 -1.83 15.31
N GLY A 156 5.88 -2.53 15.90
CA GLY A 156 4.46 -2.18 15.88
C GLY A 156 3.66 -2.86 14.77
N TYR A 157 4.24 -3.85 14.08
CA TYR A 157 3.49 -4.67 13.13
C TYR A 157 2.38 -5.44 13.82
N ILE A 158 1.19 -5.44 13.21
CA ILE A 158 0.01 -6.12 13.68
C ILE A 158 -0.04 -7.54 13.10
N TYR A 159 0.06 -8.53 13.97
CA TYR A 159 -0.08 -9.93 13.63
C TYR A 159 -1.47 -10.44 14.04
N VAL A 160 -2.23 -10.97 13.08
CA VAL A 160 -3.61 -11.44 13.28
C VAL A 160 -3.70 -12.93 12.98
N ALA A 161 -4.07 -13.74 13.97
CA ALA A 161 -4.29 -15.18 13.76
C ALA A 161 -5.75 -15.44 13.37
N ASP A 162 -5.96 -15.99 12.18
CA ASP A 162 -7.27 -16.37 11.64
C ASP A 162 -7.43 -17.90 11.60
N ILE A 163 -8.36 -18.42 12.39
CA ILE A 163 -8.56 -19.86 12.57
C ILE A 163 -9.21 -20.49 11.33
N ALA A 164 -10.16 -19.79 10.69
CA ALA A 164 -10.92 -20.31 9.56
C ALA A 164 -10.06 -20.33 8.28
N ASN A 165 -9.33 -19.25 8.03
CA ASN A 165 -8.40 -19.14 6.91
C ASN A 165 -7.07 -19.88 7.18
N ARG A 166 -6.82 -20.25 8.44
CA ARG A 166 -5.60 -20.95 8.92
C ARG A 166 -4.29 -20.19 8.67
N LEU A 167 -4.33 -18.87 8.86
CA LEU A 167 -3.19 -17.97 8.60
C LEU A 167 -2.91 -17.07 9.79
N ILE A 168 -1.64 -16.73 9.99
CA ILE A 168 -1.25 -15.50 10.71
C ILE A 168 -0.95 -14.46 9.62
N SER A 169 -1.71 -13.38 9.57
CA SER A 169 -1.51 -12.27 8.63
C SER A 169 -0.77 -11.12 9.30
N LYS A 170 0.19 -10.53 8.60
CA LYS A 170 1.02 -9.40 9.06
C LYS A 170 0.57 -8.11 8.37
N PHE A 171 0.34 -7.07 9.16
CA PHE A 171 -0.02 -5.74 8.69
C PHE A 171 0.87 -4.66 9.33
N SER A 172 1.15 -3.58 8.63
CA SER A 172 1.82 -2.41 9.21
C SER A 172 1.04 -1.83 10.41
N PRO A 173 1.64 -0.96 11.23
CA PRO A 173 0.93 -0.24 12.29
C PRO A 173 -0.37 0.41 11.80
N LYS A 174 -0.39 1.02 10.60
CA LYS A 174 -1.56 1.66 9.98
C LYS A 174 -2.34 0.73 9.03
N GLY A 175 -2.19 -0.59 9.15
CA GLY A 175 -3.09 -1.58 8.57
C GLY A 175 -2.92 -1.85 7.08
N VAL A 176 -1.72 -1.64 6.53
CA VAL A 176 -1.33 -2.09 5.18
C VAL A 176 -1.00 -3.58 5.26
N TYR A 177 -1.55 -4.43 4.40
CA TYR A 177 -1.21 -5.86 4.37
C TYR A 177 0.14 -6.12 3.69
N PHE A 178 0.94 -7.02 4.27
CA PHE A 178 2.24 -7.45 3.75
C PHE A 178 2.18 -8.91 3.29
N GLU A 179 2.04 -9.82 4.25
CA GLU A 179 2.23 -11.26 4.03
C GLU A 179 1.37 -12.08 5.00
N SER A 180 1.35 -13.40 4.80
CA SER A 180 0.77 -14.33 5.77
C SER A 180 1.51 -15.65 5.81
N MET A 181 1.46 -16.31 6.97
CA MET A 181 2.09 -17.61 7.21
C MET A 181 1.07 -18.63 7.75
N PRO A 182 1.22 -19.94 7.44
CA PRO A 182 0.24 -20.95 7.84
C PRO A 182 0.24 -21.21 9.35
N LEU A 183 -0.96 -21.48 9.90
CA LEU A 183 -1.16 -21.96 11.26
C LEU A 183 -1.03 -23.49 11.37
N ASP A 184 -0.18 -23.93 12.30
CA ASP A 184 0.08 -25.34 12.62
C ASP A 184 -1.14 -26.09 13.22
N GLY A 185 -2.12 -25.36 13.75
CA GLY A 185 -3.25 -25.89 14.51
C GLY A 185 -4.24 -24.78 14.88
N ARG A 186 -5.02 -24.95 15.95
CA ARG A 186 -5.80 -23.84 16.54
C ARG A 186 -4.94 -23.15 17.60
N PRO A 187 -4.39 -21.94 17.35
CA PRO A 187 -3.66 -21.22 18.37
C PRO A 187 -4.61 -20.80 19.49
N ALA A 188 -4.12 -20.77 20.73
CA ALA A 188 -4.83 -20.23 21.87
C ALA A 188 -4.28 -18.86 22.29
N ASP A 189 -3.03 -18.56 21.94
CA ASP A 189 -2.40 -17.26 22.23
C ASP A 189 -1.15 -17.01 21.36
N MET A 190 -0.73 -15.74 21.27
CA MET A 190 0.44 -15.28 20.54
C MET A 190 1.06 -14.05 21.22
N ALA A 191 2.38 -14.06 21.48
CA ALA A 191 3.10 -12.88 21.95
C ALA A 191 4.53 -12.84 21.41
N PHE A 192 5.19 -11.69 21.61
CA PHE A 192 6.55 -11.42 21.17
C PHE A 192 7.45 -11.12 22.37
N ASP A 193 8.72 -11.55 22.30
CA ASP A 193 9.76 -11.06 23.22
C ASP A 193 10.42 -9.78 22.70
N ILE A 194 11.27 -9.13 23.51
CA ILE A 194 11.97 -7.89 23.13
C ILE A 194 13.00 -8.09 22.00
N GLN A 195 13.29 -9.34 21.65
CA GLN A 195 14.18 -9.75 20.55
C GLN A 195 13.40 -10.11 19.28
N ASN A 196 12.11 -9.78 19.21
CA ASN A 196 11.24 -10.11 18.07
C ASN A 196 11.17 -11.63 17.76
N ASN A 197 11.25 -12.50 18.76
CA ASN A 197 10.76 -13.87 18.63
C ASN A 197 9.25 -13.90 18.88
N MET A 198 8.49 -14.35 17.89
CA MET A 198 7.07 -14.67 17.98
C MET A 198 6.90 -16.05 18.63
N TYR A 199 6.06 -16.15 19.64
CA TYR A 199 5.67 -17.39 20.32
C TYR A 199 4.18 -17.63 20.08
N VAL A 200 3.82 -18.78 19.50
CA VAL A 200 2.41 -19.15 19.23
C VAL A 200 2.07 -20.45 19.97
N LEU A 201 1.09 -20.39 20.87
CA LEU A 201 0.68 -21.50 21.73
C LEU A 201 -0.40 -22.36 21.06
N TYR A 202 -0.10 -23.66 20.91
CA TYR A 202 -0.97 -24.70 20.35
C TYR A 202 -1.22 -25.76 21.42
N PRO A 203 -2.23 -25.57 22.29
CA PRO A 203 -2.31 -26.32 23.54
C PRO A 203 -2.96 -27.71 23.36
N LYS A 204 -3.70 -27.96 22.26
CA LYS A 204 -4.18 -29.32 21.91
C LYS A 204 -3.04 -30.20 21.40
N GLU A 205 -2.11 -29.57 20.71
CA GLU A 205 -0.89 -30.14 20.15
C GLU A 205 0.23 -30.22 21.20
N GLY A 206 0.03 -29.66 22.40
CA GLY A 206 0.99 -29.67 23.50
C GLY A 206 2.27 -28.92 23.19
N LYS A 207 2.24 -27.85 22.39
CA LYS A 207 3.45 -27.13 21.98
C LYS A 207 3.31 -25.61 21.95
N ILE A 208 4.44 -24.92 22.07
CA ILE A 208 4.61 -23.54 21.59
C ILE A 208 5.57 -23.57 20.40
N VAL A 209 5.18 -22.88 19.33
CA VAL A 209 6.04 -22.64 18.16
C VAL A 209 6.68 -21.28 18.33
N LYS A 210 8.01 -21.24 18.46
CA LYS A 210 8.81 -20.02 18.56
C LYS A 210 9.51 -19.76 17.22
N ARG A 211 9.44 -18.55 16.68
CA ARG A 211 10.08 -18.14 15.41
C ARG A 211 10.52 -16.68 15.47
N HIS A 212 11.72 -16.36 14.97
CA HIS A 212 12.14 -14.98 14.78
C HIS A 212 11.34 -14.32 13.64
N ILE A 213 10.99 -13.03 13.71
CA ILE A 213 10.19 -12.39 12.64
C ILE A 213 10.91 -12.33 11.28
N GLU A 214 12.24 -12.35 11.26
CA GLU A 214 13.07 -12.44 10.04
C GLU A 214 13.11 -13.86 9.45
N GLY A 215 12.43 -14.82 10.08
CA GLY A 215 12.32 -16.22 9.63
C GLY A 215 13.29 -17.17 10.32
N GLY A 216 13.84 -18.11 9.54
CA GLY A 216 14.58 -19.26 10.06
C GLY A 216 13.68 -20.45 10.46
N MET A 217 14.32 -21.54 10.91
CA MET A 217 13.62 -22.75 11.34
C MET A 217 12.94 -22.52 12.70
N PRO A 218 11.65 -22.83 12.87
CA PRO A 218 10.97 -22.66 14.15
C PRO A 218 11.53 -23.59 15.22
N GLU A 219 11.66 -23.08 16.43
CA GLU A 219 11.91 -23.85 17.64
C GLU A 219 10.58 -24.34 18.21
N ILE A 220 10.54 -25.61 18.65
CA ILE A 220 9.35 -26.22 19.24
C ILE A 220 9.62 -26.46 20.73
N ILE A 221 8.78 -25.87 21.57
CA ILE A 221 8.77 -26.08 23.02
C ILE A 221 7.61 -27.05 23.29
N GLU A 222 7.90 -28.28 23.70
CA GLU A 222 6.90 -29.34 23.93
C GLU A 222 6.49 -29.42 25.41
N PHE A 223 5.22 -29.75 25.64
CA PHE A 223 4.59 -29.87 26.97
C PHE A 223 3.76 -31.16 27.04
N ASP A 224 4.12 -32.08 27.93
CA ASP A 224 3.31 -33.27 28.19
C ASP A 224 2.16 -32.95 29.15
N TRP A 225 0.96 -32.77 28.59
CA TRP A 225 -0.29 -32.58 29.35
C TRP A 225 -0.91 -33.92 29.85
N GLU A 226 -0.12 -35.00 29.88
CA GLU A 226 -0.44 -36.37 30.32
C GLU A 226 -1.67 -36.99 29.61
N GLY A 227 -1.84 -36.73 28.31
CA GLY A 227 -2.92 -37.32 27.50
C GLY A 227 -4.34 -36.95 27.98
N ARG A 228 -4.51 -35.82 28.67
CA ARG A 228 -5.81 -35.32 29.12
C ARG A 228 -6.58 -34.69 27.96
N ASP A 229 -7.48 -35.47 27.38
CA ASP A 229 -8.21 -35.21 26.13
C ASP A 229 -9.18 -33.99 26.11
N TYR A 230 -9.22 -33.14 27.15
CA TYR A 230 -10.21 -32.04 27.27
C TYR A 230 -9.69 -30.83 28.07
N ILE A 231 -9.93 -29.63 27.51
CA ILE A 231 -9.74 -28.27 28.09
C ILE A 231 -8.29 -27.75 28.11
N ALA A 232 -7.72 -27.62 26.91
CA ALA A 232 -6.47 -26.88 26.66
C ALA A 232 -6.71 -25.50 25.98
N ASP A 233 -7.87 -25.31 25.33
CA ASP A 233 -8.25 -24.16 24.49
C ASP A 233 -8.26 -22.79 25.21
N THR A 234 -8.14 -22.78 26.53
CA THR A 234 -8.10 -21.56 27.37
C THR A 234 -6.75 -21.32 28.05
N ALA A 235 -5.72 -22.07 27.66
CA ALA A 235 -4.35 -21.70 27.99
C ALA A 235 -3.98 -20.38 27.29
N ARG A 236 -3.11 -19.60 27.94
CA ARG A 236 -2.61 -18.29 27.47
C ARG A 236 -1.14 -18.14 27.82
N LEU A 237 -0.45 -17.25 27.12
CA LEU A 237 0.97 -17.00 27.29
C LEU A 237 1.26 -15.50 27.46
N ALA A 238 2.15 -15.18 28.38
CA ALA A 238 2.80 -13.87 28.42
C ALA A 238 4.31 -14.07 28.53
N ILE A 239 5.07 -13.07 28.09
CA ILE A 239 6.53 -13.06 28.15
C ILE A 239 6.95 -11.85 28.97
N ASP A 240 7.99 -11.98 29.79
CA ASP A 240 8.61 -10.84 30.47
C ASP A 240 9.85 -10.32 29.72
N ALA A 241 10.37 -9.18 30.15
CA ALA A 241 11.57 -8.55 29.57
C ALA A 241 12.88 -9.39 29.71
N ARG A 242 12.83 -10.55 30.37
CA ARG A 242 13.93 -11.52 30.47
C ARG A 242 13.72 -12.72 29.54
N GLY A 243 12.63 -12.75 28.77
CA GLY A 243 12.26 -13.87 27.91
C GLY A 243 11.67 -15.07 28.66
N ASP A 244 11.30 -14.92 29.94
CA ASP A 244 10.65 -16.01 30.68
C ASP A 244 9.16 -16.07 30.30
N LEU A 245 8.66 -17.28 30.07
CA LEU A 245 7.27 -17.52 29.65
C LEU A 245 6.38 -17.78 30.87
N TYR A 246 5.25 -17.08 30.93
CA TYR A 246 4.17 -17.30 31.88
C TYR A 246 3.00 -17.98 31.15
N LEU A 247 2.61 -19.16 31.59
CA LEU A 247 1.56 -19.97 30.99
C LEU A 247 0.40 -20.16 31.96
N ILE A 248 -0.83 -19.95 31.49
CA ILE A 248 -2.04 -20.37 32.21
C ILE A 248 -2.24 -21.87 32.03
N ASP A 249 -2.18 -22.63 33.13
CA ASP A 249 -2.72 -23.99 33.19
C ASP A 249 -4.23 -23.91 33.50
N SER A 250 -5.03 -24.07 32.45
CA SER A 250 -6.49 -24.05 32.49
C SER A 250 -7.13 -25.24 33.21
N TRP A 251 -6.37 -26.31 33.50
CA TRP A 251 -6.86 -27.45 34.26
C TRP A 251 -6.77 -27.23 35.77
N THR A 252 -5.66 -26.64 36.25
CA THR A 252 -5.43 -26.37 37.67
C THR A 252 -5.88 -24.97 38.12
N ASP A 253 -6.26 -24.10 37.17
CA ASP A 253 -6.46 -22.66 37.38
C ASP A 253 -5.22 -22.03 38.03
N SER A 254 -4.04 -22.34 37.49
CA SER A 254 -2.75 -21.86 37.97
C SER A 254 -1.89 -21.24 36.86
N ILE A 255 -0.81 -20.58 37.26
CA ILE A 255 0.17 -19.97 36.38
C ILE A 255 1.50 -20.71 36.60
N VAL A 256 2.15 -21.04 35.49
CA VAL A 256 3.45 -21.70 35.43
C VAL A 256 4.43 -20.73 34.79
N LYS A 257 5.58 -20.47 35.42
CA LYS A 257 6.67 -19.66 34.85
C LYS A 257 7.84 -20.57 34.47
N ILE A 258 8.30 -20.48 33.23
CA ILE A 258 9.49 -21.21 32.73
C ILE A 258 10.53 -20.25 32.12
N ASP A 259 11.80 -20.63 32.16
CA ASP A 259 12.86 -19.93 31.43
C ASP A 259 12.94 -20.36 29.94
N GLN A 260 13.87 -19.77 29.20
CA GLN A 260 14.08 -20.08 27.76
C GLN A 260 14.65 -21.49 27.55
N GLU A 261 15.34 -22.02 28.56
CA GLU A 261 15.83 -23.40 28.65
C GLU A 261 14.74 -24.40 29.11
N GLN A 262 13.48 -23.95 29.21
CA GLN A 262 12.29 -24.75 29.56
C GLN A 262 12.28 -25.30 31.00
N ASN A 263 13.11 -24.77 31.90
CA ASN A 263 13.08 -25.11 33.32
C ASN A 263 11.92 -24.41 34.02
N LEU A 264 11.24 -25.14 34.92
CA LEU A 264 10.25 -24.56 35.83
C LEU A 264 10.93 -23.63 36.85
N LEU A 265 10.65 -22.32 36.75
CA LEU A 265 11.13 -21.31 37.69
C LEU A 265 10.23 -21.26 38.94
N LEU A 266 8.91 -21.18 38.73
CA LEU A 266 7.90 -21.20 39.79
C LEU A 266 6.52 -21.55 39.24
N SER A 267 5.60 -21.93 40.13
CA SER A 267 4.17 -22.02 39.84
C SER A 267 3.37 -21.48 41.02
N PHE A 268 2.26 -20.80 40.72
CA PHE A 268 1.36 -20.20 41.70
C PHE A 268 -0.07 -20.17 41.16
N GLY A 269 -1.04 -20.00 42.04
CA GLY A 269 -2.45 -20.10 41.66
C GLY A 269 -3.06 -21.43 42.06
N SER A 270 -4.39 -21.44 42.15
CA SER A 270 -5.22 -22.62 42.37
C SER A 270 -6.67 -22.23 42.13
N LYS A 271 -7.52 -23.22 41.85
CA LYS A 271 -8.96 -22.99 41.72
C LYS A 271 -9.58 -22.36 42.98
N GLY A 272 -10.23 -21.21 42.84
CA GLY A 272 -10.95 -20.56 43.94
C GLY A 272 -11.27 -19.07 43.70
N ILE A 273 -11.60 -18.38 44.80
CA ILE A 273 -12.08 -16.98 44.80
C ILE A 273 -11.19 -16.02 45.63
N GLY A 274 -10.21 -16.57 46.36
CA GLY A 274 -9.28 -15.81 47.20
C GLY A 274 -8.24 -15.01 46.41
N ARG A 275 -7.29 -14.42 47.13
CA ARG A 275 -6.09 -13.79 46.55
C ARG A 275 -5.16 -14.88 46.03
N GLY A 276 -4.70 -14.75 44.78
CA GLY A 276 -3.89 -15.79 44.14
C GLY A 276 -4.67 -17.09 43.92
N GLN A 277 -6.01 -17.01 43.83
CA GLN A 277 -6.86 -18.11 43.36
C GLN A 277 -7.69 -17.63 42.16
N PHE A 278 -7.94 -18.51 41.20
CA PHE A 278 -8.57 -18.18 39.94
C PHE A 278 -9.73 -19.16 39.64
N ASP A 279 -10.69 -18.80 38.79
CA ASP A 279 -11.63 -19.76 38.19
C ASP A 279 -11.84 -19.39 36.73
N HIS A 280 -11.27 -20.21 35.85
CA HIS A 280 -11.20 -19.99 34.42
C HIS A 280 -10.51 -18.66 34.06
N PRO A 281 -9.22 -18.50 34.39
CA PRO A 281 -8.46 -17.35 33.92
C PRO A 281 -8.25 -17.46 32.39
N LEU A 282 -8.44 -16.36 31.66
CA LEU A 282 -8.55 -16.34 30.19
C LEU A 282 -7.60 -15.37 29.47
N GLY A 283 -6.88 -14.52 30.20
CA GLY A 283 -5.92 -13.57 29.63
C GLY A 283 -4.81 -13.26 30.64
N ILE A 284 -3.60 -13.05 30.17
CA ILE A 284 -2.41 -12.79 30.98
C ILE A 284 -1.46 -11.83 30.26
N ILE A 285 -0.92 -10.85 30.97
CA ILE A 285 0.16 -9.99 30.47
C ILE A 285 1.12 -9.62 31.61
N THR A 286 2.36 -9.26 31.29
CA THR A 286 3.35 -8.76 32.27
C THR A 286 3.72 -7.30 32.01
N ASP A 287 4.15 -6.58 33.06
CA ASP A 287 4.83 -5.29 32.92
C ASP A 287 6.36 -5.42 33.06
N GLU A 288 7.10 -4.39 32.62
CA GLU A 288 8.57 -4.31 32.73
C GLU A 288 9.10 -4.32 34.18
N HIS A 289 8.22 -4.22 35.18
CA HIS A 289 8.56 -4.26 36.60
C HIS A 289 8.28 -5.64 37.23
N GLY A 290 7.81 -6.62 36.46
CA GLY A 290 7.55 -7.98 36.94
C GLY A 290 6.17 -8.17 37.59
N LYS A 291 5.22 -7.25 37.38
CA LYS A 291 3.81 -7.54 37.68
C LYS A 291 3.20 -8.36 36.56
N VAL A 292 2.28 -9.24 36.95
CA VAL A 292 1.50 -10.12 36.10
C VAL A 292 0.03 -9.80 36.33
N TYR A 293 -0.70 -9.52 35.26
CA TYR A 293 -2.11 -9.16 35.26
C TYR A 293 -2.90 -10.33 34.68
N ILE A 294 -3.77 -10.95 35.48
CA ILE A 294 -4.51 -12.16 35.08
C ILE A 294 -6.01 -11.87 35.05
N ALA A 295 -6.64 -11.93 33.86
CA ALA A 295 -8.09 -11.90 33.70
C ALA A 295 -8.71 -13.20 34.23
N ASP A 296 -9.45 -13.09 35.33
CA ASP A 296 -10.00 -14.20 36.10
C ASP A 296 -11.51 -14.29 35.82
N ALA A 297 -11.87 -14.99 34.73
CA ALA A 297 -13.09 -14.68 33.97
C ALA A 297 -14.38 -14.94 34.75
N LYS A 298 -14.50 -16.06 35.48
CA LYS A 298 -15.71 -16.35 36.26
C LYS A 298 -15.76 -15.56 37.57
N ASN A 299 -14.61 -15.19 38.13
CA ASN A 299 -14.51 -14.30 39.30
C ASN A 299 -14.70 -12.82 38.95
N LYS A 300 -14.80 -12.48 37.65
CA LYS A 300 -15.18 -11.16 37.12
C LYS A 300 -14.24 -10.05 37.60
N ARG A 301 -12.94 -10.32 37.52
CA ARG A 301 -11.86 -9.43 37.95
C ARG A 301 -10.61 -9.63 37.09
N VAL A 302 -9.67 -8.70 37.22
CA VAL A 302 -8.25 -8.97 36.96
C VAL A 302 -7.55 -9.03 38.30
N GLN A 303 -6.63 -9.96 38.53
CA GLN A 303 -5.71 -9.93 39.68
C GLN A 303 -4.33 -9.47 39.23
N ILE A 304 -3.67 -8.69 40.09
CA ILE A 304 -2.31 -8.19 39.89
C ILE A 304 -1.40 -8.87 40.91
N ILE A 305 -0.44 -9.64 40.41
CA ILE A 305 0.55 -10.41 41.18
C ILE A 305 1.93 -9.89 40.81
N GLU A 306 2.80 -9.60 41.78
CA GLU A 306 4.18 -9.17 41.53
C GLU A 306 5.15 -10.33 41.75
N VAL A 307 6.09 -10.50 40.82
CA VAL A 307 7.11 -11.55 40.83
C VAL A 307 8.49 -10.93 41.04
N ASN A 308 9.02 -11.11 42.25
CA ASN A 308 10.26 -10.48 42.73
C ASN A 308 11.38 -11.50 42.92
N GLY A 309 12.64 -11.07 42.83
CA GLY A 309 13.79 -11.89 43.23
C GLY A 309 14.49 -12.67 42.11
N SER A 310 14.26 -12.28 40.85
CA SER A 310 15.02 -12.84 39.71
C SER A 310 16.41 -12.21 39.63
N ASP A 311 17.45 -13.04 39.54
CA ASP A 311 18.82 -12.61 39.23
C ASP A 311 19.08 -12.58 37.69
N LYS A 312 18.12 -13.02 36.87
CA LYS A 312 18.26 -13.09 35.41
C LYS A 312 18.20 -11.68 34.81
N ALA A 313 19.20 -11.34 33.99
CA ALA A 313 19.25 -10.07 33.29
C ALA A 313 18.13 -9.94 32.26
N MET A 314 17.69 -8.71 31.99
CA MET A 314 16.80 -8.42 30.86
C MET A 314 17.50 -8.75 29.54
N LEU A 315 16.73 -9.24 28.57
CA LEU A 315 17.20 -9.39 27.20
C LEU A 315 17.50 -8.01 26.61
N GLN A 316 18.47 -7.95 25.69
CA GLN A 316 18.68 -6.74 24.90
C GLN A 316 17.64 -6.69 23.78
N PRO A 317 17.11 -5.50 23.42
CA PRO A 317 16.27 -5.34 22.24
C PRO A 317 16.98 -5.83 20.97
N ALA A 318 16.21 -6.16 19.92
CA ALA A 318 16.77 -6.38 18.59
C ALA A 318 17.48 -5.12 18.07
N ASP A 319 18.66 -5.30 17.45
CA ASP A 319 19.50 -4.20 16.95
C ASP A 319 18.99 -3.61 15.62
N GLN A 320 18.26 -4.39 14.82
CA GLN A 320 17.67 -3.97 13.54
C GLN A 320 16.15 -3.84 13.65
N ARG A 321 15.60 -2.89 12.89
CA ARG A 321 14.17 -2.69 12.70
C ARG A 321 13.76 -3.12 11.32
N LEU A 322 12.59 -3.74 11.20
CA LEU A 322 12.06 -4.05 9.88
C LEU A 322 11.72 -2.77 9.10
N PRO A 323 11.84 -2.78 7.77
CA PRO A 323 11.28 -1.71 6.93
C PRO A 323 9.78 -1.59 7.19
N ILE A 324 9.24 -0.37 7.27
CA ILE A 324 7.80 -0.10 7.47
C ILE A 324 7.27 0.69 6.27
N VAL A 325 6.22 0.18 5.64
CA VAL A 325 5.39 0.92 4.66
C VAL A 325 4.00 1.13 5.27
N ASP A 326 3.67 2.38 5.55
CA ASP A 326 2.44 2.75 6.28
C ASP A 326 1.56 3.68 5.45
N PHE A 327 0.25 3.42 5.44
CA PHE A 327 -0.73 4.27 4.76
C PHE A 327 -0.78 5.66 5.40
N ALA A 328 -0.62 6.70 4.58
CA ALA A 328 -0.66 8.10 4.98
C ALA A 328 -2.05 8.71 4.70
N GLU A 329 -2.41 8.83 3.41
CA GLU A 329 -3.63 9.49 2.96
C GLU A 329 -4.05 9.07 1.55
N THR A 330 -5.15 9.61 1.02
CA THR A 330 -5.48 9.55 -0.41
C THR A 330 -5.62 10.94 -1.02
N ILE A 331 -5.13 11.07 -2.25
CA ILE A 331 -5.17 12.28 -3.08
C ILE A 331 -6.28 12.12 -4.12
N PHE A 332 -7.10 13.17 -4.32
CA PHE A 332 -8.16 13.17 -5.34
C PHE A 332 -7.62 13.00 -6.76
N ALA A 333 -8.27 12.17 -7.57
CA ALA A 333 -7.93 12.01 -8.98
C ALA A 333 -9.16 11.71 -9.90
N GLU A 334 -8.87 11.45 -11.18
CA GLU A 334 -9.80 10.86 -12.13
C GLU A 334 -9.68 9.32 -12.17
N LYS A 335 -10.64 8.65 -12.82
CA LYS A 335 -10.54 7.20 -13.09
C LYS A 335 -9.60 6.93 -14.26
N ALA A 336 -9.22 5.66 -14.41
CA ALA A 336 -8.38 5.18 -15.50
C ALA A 336 -7.03 5.92 -15.55
N LEU A 337 -6.44 6.15 -14.38
CA LEU A 337 -5.07 6.65 -14.29
C LEU A 337 -4.14 5.65 -14.98
N SER A 338 -3.43 6.11 -16.00
CA SER A 338 -2.44 5.31 -16.71
C SER A 338 -1.02 5.59 -16.26
N ASP A 339 -0.75 6.80 -15.76
CA ASP A 339 0.56 7.19 -15.24
C ASP A 339 0.45 8.25 -14.14
N ILE A 340 1.43 8.30 -13.22
CA ILE A 340 1.60 9.33 -12.19
C ILE A 340 3.08 9.69 -12.05
N SER A 341 3.39 10.97 -11.92
CA SER A 341 4.77 11.45 -11.83
C SER A 341 4.87 12.58 -10.81
N PHE A 342 5.73 12.41 -9.80
CA PHE A 342 6.04 13.43 -8.81
C PHE A 342 7.31 14.20 -9.18
N ASN A 343 7.31 15.50 -8.97
CA ASN A 343 8.46 16.39 -9.13
C ASN A 343 8.60 17.27 -7.87
N GLU A 344 9.83 17.44 -7.34
CA GLU A 344 10.05 18.22 -6.10
C GLU A 344 9.62 19.70 -6.20
N GLU A 345 9.78 20.34 -7.37
CA GLU A 345 9.45 21.76 -7.57
C GLU A 345 7.98 21.94 -8.00
N TYR A 346 7.44 21.04 -8.82
CA TYR A 346 6.09 21.17 -9.39
C TYR A 346 5.02 20.32 -8.69
N GLY A 347 5.37 19.30 -7.91
CA GLY A 347 4.41 18.44 -7.21
C GLY A 347 3.94 17.25 -8.04
N LEU A 348 2.71 16.77 -7.79
CA LEU A 348 2.20 15.51 -8.34
C LEU A 348 1.39 15.73 -9.62
N PHE A 349 1.73 15.00 -10.67
CA PHE A 349 0.99 14.91 -11.93
C PHE A 349 0.36 13.53 -12.07
N ALA A 350 -0.84 13.46 -12.64
CA ALA A 350 -1.58 12.22 -12.87
C ALA A 350 -2.28 12.26 -14.24
N LEU A 351 -2.02 11.25 -15.07
CA LEU A 351 -2.52 11.11 -16.44
C LEU A 351 -3.68 10.11 -16.48
N SER A 352 -4.80 10.47 -17.10
CA SER A 352 -5.92 9.54 -17.35
C SER A 352 -5.98 9.07 -18.80
N GLU A 353 -5.96 7.74 -19.02
CA GLU A 353 -6.14 7.12 -20.35
C GLU A 353 -7.53 7.44 -20.93
N ALA A 354 -8.55 7.54 -20.06
CA ALA A 354 -9.95 7.61 -20.48
C ALA A 354 -10.41 9.03 -20.88
N THR A 355 -9.86 10.07 -20.25
CA THR A 355 -10.20 11.47 -20.55
C THR A 355 -9.11 12.18 -21.36
N GLY A 356 -7.88 11.67 -21.33
CA GLY A 356 -6.72 12.41 -21.84
C GLY A 356 -6.40 13.66 -21.01
N HIS A 357 -6.89 13.74 -19.76
CA HIS A 357 -6.53 14.81 -18.84
C HIS A 357 -5.21 14.50 -18.12
N ILE A 358 -4.49 15.57 -17.80
CA ILE A 358 -3.39 15.59 -16.84
C ILE A 358 -3.85 16.45 -15.66
N LEU A 359 -3.98 15.85 -14.49
CA LEU A 359 -4.23 16.54 -13.23
C LEU A 359 -2.89 16.86 -12.59
N HIS A 360 -2.66 18.11 -12.22
CA HIS A 360 -1.40 18.58 -11.63
C HIS A 360 -1.70 19.30 -10.31
N GLN A 361 -1.28 18.70 -9.20
CA GLN A 361 -1.52 19.22 -7.85
C GLN A 361 -0.26 19.88 -7.30
N HIS A 362 -0.35 21.19 -7.07
CA HIS A 362 0.77 22.02 -6.63
C HIS A 362 0.32 23.11 -5.65
N MET A 363 1.01 23.29 -4.52
CA MET A 363 0.75 24.35 -3.51
C MET A 363 -0.74 24.57 -3.13
N ASN A 364 -1.52 23.49 -2.95
CA ASN A 364 -2.97 23.51 -2.69
C ASN A 364 -3.83 24.09 -3.83
N GLU A 365 -3.34 24.06 -5.06
CA GLU A 365 -4.09 24.33 -6.28
C GLU A 365 -4.13 23.07 -7.15
N LEU A 366 -5.18 22.95 -7.98
CA LEU A 366 -5.30 21.87 -8.96
C LEU A 366 -5.33 22.47 -10.37
N TYR A 367 -4.33 22.13 -11.17
CA TYR A 367 -4.26 22.44 -12.58
C TYR A 367 -4.80 21.24 -13.36
N VAL A 368 -5.51 21.50 -14.47
CA VAL A 368 -5.98 20.43 -15.35
C VAL A 368 -5.70 20.79 -16.80
N TYR A 369 -4.89 19.96 -17.45
CA TYR A 369 -4.53 20.06 -18.86
C TYR A 369 -5.24 18.94 -19.64
N GLY A 370 -5.62 19.16 -20.90
CA GLY A 370 -6.42 18.18 -21.65
C GLY A 370 -7.27 18.81 -22.75
N ASP A 371 -7.98 17.99 -23.52
CA ASP A 371 -8.82 18.47 -24.63
C ASP A 371 -10.23 18.80 -24.17
N PHE A 372 -10.54 20.10 -24.09
CA PHE A 372 -11.81 20.59 -23.57
C PHE A 372 -12.78 21.13 -24.63
N ASP A 373 -12.30 21.44 -25.85
CA ASP A 373 -13.13 21.63 -27.06
C ASP A 373 -12.31 22.02 -28.33
N ASN A 374 -10.98 21.82 -28.37
CA ASN A 374 -10.16 22.56 -29.35
C ASN A 374 -8.82 21.92 -29.78
N SER A 375 -8.86 20.71 -30.36
CA SER A 375 -7.95 20.20 -31.42
C SER A 375 -6.42 20.21 -31.24
N LYS A 376 -5.88 20.73 -30.13
CA LYS A 376 -4.45 20.95 -29.91
C LYS A 376 -3.76 19.81 -29.16
N LEU A 377 -4.51 19.05 -28.36
CA LEU A 377 -3.98 17.91 -27.61
C LEU A 377 -4.51 16.59 -28.17
N LEU A 378 -5.82 16.44 -28.37
CA LEU A 378 -6.47 15.26 -28.96
C LEU A 378 -5.86 13.92 -28.51
N MET A 379 -5.52 13.82 -27.21
CA MET A 379 -4.89 12.62 -26.66
C MET A 379 -5.86 11.45 -26.75
N GLN A 380 -5.41 10.35 -27.33
CA GLN A 380 -6.19 9.13 -27.44
C GLN A 380 -5.46 8.03 -26.67
N ASN A 381 -6.06 7.60 -25.56
CA ASN A 381 -5.52 6.57 -24.69
C ASN A 381 -4.03 6.81 -24.31
N PRO A 382 -3.66 7.99 -23.78
CA PRO A 382 -2.28 8.25 -23.39
C PRO A 382 -1.86 7.35 -22.22
N ARG A 383 -0.62 6.84 -22.24
CA ARG A 383 -0.18 5.80 -21.29
C ARG A 383 0.98 6.13 -20.38
N ALA A 384 1.82 7.08 -20.76
CA ALA A 384 2.93 7.52 -19.92
C ALA A 384 3.21 9.01 -20.08
N MET A 385 3.82 9.58 -19.07
CA MET A 385 4.15 10.97 -18.90
C MET A 385 5.48 11.12 -18.17
N HIS A 386 6.36 11.97 -18.68
CA HIS A 386 7.58 12.37 -17.97
C HIS A 386 7.57 13.88 -17.73
N VAL A 387 7.85 14.28 -16.48
CA VAL A 387 7.91 15.68 -16.04
C VAL A 387 9.39 16.09 -15.94
N GLN A 388 9.84 17.00 -16.80
CA GLN A 388 11.22 17.49 -16.78
C GLN A 388 11.48 18.46 -15.62
N GLU A 389 12.75 18.73 -15.30
CA GLU A 389 13.15 19.70 -14.25
C GLU A 389 12.61 21.12 -14.49
N ASP A 390 12.33 21.52 -15.73
CA ASP A 390 11.75 22.83 -16.07
C ASP A 390 10.20 22.84 -16.08
N GLY A 391 9.58 21.71 -15.72
CA GLY A 391 8.13 21.52 -15.69
C GLY A 391 7.51 21.18 -17.05
N LYS A 392 8.27 21.10 -18.15
CA LYS A 392 7.73 20.60 -19.44
C LYS A 392 7.33 19.13 -19.33
N LEU A 393 6.27 18.76 -20.03
CA LEU A 393 5.67 17.42 -20.00
C LEU A 393 5.88 16.70 -21.33
N LEU A 394 6.36 15.46 -21.28
CA LEU A 394 6.41 14.55 -22.43
C LEU A 394 5.33 13.50 -22.24
N VAL A 395 4.41 13.32 -23.20
CA VAL A 395 3.28 12.40 -23.07
C VAL A 395 3.23 11.40 -24.21
N ALA A 396 3.23 10.11 -23.86
CA ALA A 396 3.03 8.99 -24.77
C ALA A 396 1.55 8.87 -25.16
N ASP A 397 1.17 9.53 -26.25
CA ASP A 397 -0.17 9.51 -26.84
C ASP A 397 -0.34 8.23 -27.69
N THR A 398 -0.52 7.10 -26.98
CA THR A 398 -0.43 5.73 -27.51
C THR A 398 -1.41 5.46 -28.65
N GLY A 399 -2.66 5.91 -28.56
CA GLY A 399 -3.67 5.71 -29.60
C GLY A 399 -3.30 6.40 -30.92
N ASN A 400 -2.74 7.61 -30.84
CA ASN A 400 -2.23 8.33 -32.00
C ASN A 400 -0.81 7.89 -32.42
N ASN A 401 -0.14 7.04 -31.63
CA ASN A 401 1.21 6.52 -31.88
C ASN A 401 2.25 7.64 -32.05
N ARG A 402 2.23 8.64 -31.16
CA ARG A 402 3.11 9.81 -31.15
C ARG A 402 3.54 10.18 -29.72
N LEU A 403 4.65 10.89 -29.60
CA LEU A 403 5.06 11.55 -28.37
C LEU A 403 4.72 13.05 -28.48
N GLN A 404 4.04 13.59 -27.47
CA GLN A 404 3.64 15.01 -27.42
C GLN A 404 4.45 15.76 -26.35
N PHE A 405 4.78 17.01 -26.63
CA PHE A 405 5.52 17.92 -25.77
C PHE A 405 4.61 19.07 -25.36
N LEU A 406 4.52 19.31 -24.06
CA LEU A 406 3.74 20.37 -23.47
C LEU A 406 4.66 21.29 -22.66
N ASP A 407 4.38 22.59 -22.70
CA ASP A 407 4.96 23.54 -21.75
C ASP A 407 4.39 23.32 -20.34
N SER A 408 5.06 23.90 -19.33
CA SER A 408 4.68 23.78 -17.91
C SER A 408 3.24 24.25 -17.56
N ASP A 409 2.62 25.04 -18.43
CA ASP A 409 1.22 25.48 -18.35
C ASP A 409 0.22 24.53 -19.04
N GLY A 410 0.70 23.41 -19.59
CA GLY A 410 -0.09 22.43 -20.33
C GLY A 410 -0.37 22.79 -21.78
N SER A 411 0.15 23.92 -22.29
CA SER A 411 0.01 24.29 -23.69
C SER A 411 0.87 23.41 -24.61
N HIS A 412 0.42 23.19 -25.84
CA HIS A 412 1.10 22.31 -26.80
C HIS A 412 2.32 23.00 -27.43
N ASP A 413 3.49 22.39 -27.29
CA ASP A 413 4.75 22.80 -27.93
C ASP A 413 4.84 22.16 -29.33
N TYR A 414 5.09 20.84 -29.38
CA TYR A 414 5.10 20.05 -30.63
C TYR A 414 4.82 18.56 -30.37
N PHE A 415 4.81 17.76 -31.44
CA PHE A 415 4.79 16.30 -31.36
C PHE A 415 5.57 15.64 -32.50
N PHE A 416 5.98 14.40 -32.31
CA PHE A 416 6.53 13.57 -33.38
C PHE A 416 6.12 12.09 -33.23
N GLY A 417 6.31 11.33 -34.31
CA GLY A 417 5.88 9.93 -34.40
C GLY A 417 4.59 9.74 -35.20
N ARG A 418 4.35 8.48 -35.55
CA ARG A 418 3.16 7.94 -36.24
C ARG A 418 3.21 6.42 -36.16
N LYS A 419 2.07 5.76 -36.42
CA LYS A 419 2.01 4.30 -36.44
C LYS A 419 2.97 3.68 -37.47
N GLY A 420 3.78 2.71 -37.04
CA GLY A 420 4.64 1.89 -37.91
C GLY A 420 5.84 1.27 -37.18
N ASP A 421 6.74 0.64 -37.93
CA ASP A 421 7.89 -0.16 -37.45
C ASP A 421 9.26 0.45 -37.82
N GLN A 422 9.29 1.52 -38.62
CA GLN A 422 10.53 2.18 -39.02
C GLN A 422 11.06 3.11 -37.91
N ASN A 423 12.29 3.61 -38.06
CA ASN A 423 12.88 4.59 -37.13
C ASN A 423 12.02 5.87 -37.09
N GLY A 424 11.70 6.36 -35.89
CA GLY A 424 10.79 7.49 -35.68
C GLY A 424 9.31 7.19 -35.98
N GLN A 425 8.95 5.92 -36.10
CA GLN A 425 7.58 5.42 -36.06
C GLN A 425 7.40 4.53 -34.83
N PHE A 426 6.18 4.45 -34.30
CA PHE A 426 5.86 3.71 -33.08
C PHE A 426 4.70 2.75 -33.33
N ASP A 427 4.60 1.65 -32.57
CA ASP A 427 3.36 0.90 -32.43
C ASP A 427 3.05 0.67 -30.95
N GLN A 428 2.02 1.38 -30.48
CA GLN A 428 1.57 1.44 -29.09
C GLN A 428 2.69 1.80 -28.09
N LEU A 429 3.46 2.87 -28.33
CA LEU A 429 4.41 3.40 -27.33
C LEU A 429 3.73 3.60 -25.97
N SER A 430 4.37 3.18 -24.87
CA SER A 430 3.76 3.26 -23.54
C SER A 430 4.67 3.69 -22.39
N GLY A 431 5.93 4.07 -22.66
CA GLY A 431 6.86 4.53 -21.64
C GLY A 431 7.81 5.59 -22.22
N VAL A 432 8.15 6.60 -21.42
CA VAL A 432 9.05 7.69 -21.82
C VAL A 432 9.92 8.15 -20.65
N ALA A 433 11.20 8.37 -20.91
CA ALA A 433 12.14 8.97 -19.98
C ALA A 433 13.07 9.95 -20.69
N VAL A 434 13.61 10.92 -19.95
CA VAL A 434 14.65 11.85 -20.42
C VAL A 434 15.89 11.64 -19.56
N SER A 435 17.05 11.60 -20.20
CA SER A 435 18.37 11.57 -19.53
C SER A 435 18.95 12.98 -19.37
N ASP A 436 19.92 13.17 -18.48
CA ASP A 436 20.56 14.47 -18.13
C ASP A 436 21.04 15.32 -19.32
N ASN A 437 21.30 14.70 -20.48
CA ASN A 437 21.76 15.39 -21.69
C ASN A 437 20.61 15.84 -22.62
N GLY A 438 19.35 15.65 -22.22
CA GLY A 438 18.16 15.95 -23.00
C GLY A 438 17.78 14.89 -24.05
N ASN A 439 18.46 13.73 -24.08
CA ASN A 439 18.03 12.61 -24.92
C ASN A 439 16.81 11.89 -24.32
N ILE A 440 15.89 11.51 -25.18
CA ILE A 440 14.56 11.00 -24.88
C ILE A 440 14.50 9.54 -25.29
N TYR A 441 14.13 8.67 -24.35
CA TYR A 441 14.05 7.23 -24.50
C TYR A 441 12.58 6.83 -24.48
N VAL A 442 12.15 6.12 -25.53
CA VAL A 442 10.74 5.75 -25.73
C VAL A 442 10.61 4.24 -25.87
N ALA A 443 9.78 3.64 -25.02
CA ALA A 443 9.40 2.23 -25.13
C ALA A 443 8.42 2.05 -26.29
N ASP A 444 8.90 1.47 -27.39
CA ASP A 444 8.13 1.20 -28.60
C ASP A 444 7.53 -0.21 -28.52
N THR A 445 6.51 -0.32 -27.66
CA THR A 445 6.10 -1.55 -26.97
C THR A 445 5.73 -2.71 -27.91
N LYS A 446 4.98 -2.49 -29.00
CA LYS A 446 4.64 -3.59 -29.93
C LYS A 446 5.76 -3.91 -30.93
N ASN A 447 6.67 -2.98 -31.17
CA ASN A 447 7.89 -3.22 -31.94
C ASN A 447 9.00 -3.88 -31.08
N ASN A 448 8.83 -3.98 -29.75
CA ASN A 448 9.74 -4.64 -28.80
C ASN A 448 11.16 -4.05 -28.82
N ARG A 449 11.25 -2.72 -28.82
CA ARG A 449 12.51 -1.96 -28.84
C ARG A 449 12.39 -0.68 -28.03
N ILE A 450 13.54 -0.10 -27.67
CA ILE A 450 13.64 1.27 -27.18
C ILE A 450 14.19 2.13 -28.32
N GLN A 451 13.56 3.30 -28.56
CA GLN A 451 14.06 4.30 -29.50
C GLN A 451 14.57 5.53 -28.75
N ILE A 452 15.67 6.11 -29.23
CA ILE A 452 16.37 7.24 -28.63
C ILE A 452 16.26 8.44 -29.59
N PHE A 453 15.85 9.59 -29.06
CA PHE A 453 15.73 10.86 -29.77
C PHE A 453 16.49 11.94 -29.02
N ASN A 454 16.83 13.06 -29.68
CA ASN A 454 17.24 14.28 -28.98
C ASN A 454 16.02 15.10 -28.53
N SER A 455 16.27 16.19 -27.81
CA SER A 455 15.26 17.15 -27.36
C SER A 455 14.47 17.88 -28.47
N ASP A 456 14.82 17.73 -29.75
CA ASP A 456 14.04 18.22 -30.90
C ASP A 456 13.16 17.13 -31.54
N GLY A 457 13.18 15.90 -31.01
CA GLY A 457 12.53 14.73 -31.60
C GLY A 457 13.25 14.13 -32.80
N ILE A 458 14.52 14.46 -33.03
CA ILE A 458 15.35 13.85 -34.07
C ILE A 458 15.80 12.47 -33.59
N TYR A 459 15.50 11.43 -34.38
CA TYR A 459 15.93 10.06 -34.12
C TYR A 459 17.46 9.95 -34.09
N LEU A 460 17.99 9.35 -33.03
CA LEU A 460 19.42 9.12 -32.81
C LEU A 460 19.78 7.64 -33.00
N ASN A 461 19.10 6.74 -32.29
CA ASN A 461 19.41 5.31 -32.27
C ASN A 461 18.20 4.48 -31.82
N ALA A 462 18.27 3.15 -31.96
CA ALA A 462 17.33 2.22 -31.37
C ALA A 462 18.04 0.90 -31.03
N PHE A 463 17.59 0.24 -29.97
CA PHE A 463 18.07 -1.09 -29.59
C PHE A 463 16.92 -1.93 -29.05
N GLY A 464 17.11 -3.24 -29.02
CA GLY A 464 16.05 -4.19 -28.69
C GLY A 464 15.49 -4.91 -29.91
N GLN A 465 15.04 -6.14 -29.67
CA GLN A 465 14.30 -6.98 -30.60
C GLN A 465 13.34 -7.88 -29.80
N LYS A 466 12.36 -8.49 -30.47
CA LYS A 466 11.46 -9.44 -29.79
C LYS A 466 12.25 -10.61 -29.18
N GLY A 467 12.09 -10.82 -27.87
CA GLY A 467 12.60 -11.97 -27.12
C GLY A 467 11.47 -12.69 -26.42
N GLU A 468 11.28 -13.95 -26.75
CA GLU A 468 10.36 -14.88 -26.09
C GLU A 468 11.13 -16.18 -25.77
N LEU A 469 10.48 -17.11 -25.06
CA LEU A 469 10.99 -18.48 -24.95
C LEU A 469 11.23 -19.06 -26.35
N ASP A 470 12.40 -19.67 -26.57
CA ASP A 470 12.67 -20.39 -27.82
C ASP A 470 11.99 -21.77 -27.85
N GLU A 471 12.14 -22.52 -28.95
CA GLU A 471 11.53 -23.85 -29.11
C GLU A 471 12.00 -24.85 -28.04
N ASP A 472 13.19 -24.65 -27.47
CA ASP A 472 13.80 -25.45 -26.40
C ASP A 472 13.44 -24.92 -24.99
N HIS A 473 12.59 -23.89 -24.89
CA HIS A 473 12.14 -23.22 -23.68
C HIS A 473 13.24 -22.46 -22.90
N ASN A 474 14.30 -22.01 -23.57
CA ASN A 474 15.31 -21.14 -22.96
C ASN A 474 14.78 -19.71 -22.77
N PRO A 475 15.16 -19.00 -21.69
CA PRO A 475 14.75 -17.62 -21.45
C PRO A 475 15.37 -16.64 -22.46
N PRO A 476 14.70 -15.50 -22.77
CA PRO A 476 15.21 -14.50 -23.69
C PRO A 476 16.47 -13.81 -23.15
N GLN A 477 17.40 -13.51 -24.06
CA GLN A 477 18.70 -12.91 -23.70
C GLN A 477 18.54 -11.44 -23.29
N LEU A 478 19.57 -10.88 -22.64
CA LEU A 478 19.62 -9.44 -22.36
C LEU A 478 19.63 -8.63 -23.67
N GLY A 479 18.94 -7.49 -23.68
CA GLY A 479 18.71 -6.70 -24.89
C GLY A 479 17.62 -7.27 -25.82
N GLN A 480 16.92 -8.34 -25.42
CA GLN A 480 15.69 -8.77 -26.07
C GLN A 480 14.48 -8.45 -25.18
N PHE A 481 13.38 -7.98 -25.77
CA PHE A 481 12.19 -7.51 -25.04
C PHE A 481 10.91 -8.19 -25.54
N ASN A 482 9.88 -8.22 -24.69
CA ASN A 482 8.51 -8.54 -25.07
C ASN A 482 7.59 -7.54 -24.36
N GLN A 483 7.03 -6.62 -25.13
CA GLN A 483 6.21 -5.51 -24.62
C GLN A 483 6.95 -4.74 -23.50
N PRO A 484 8.06 -4.04 -23.82
CA PRO A 484 8.65 -3.08 -22.90
C PRO A 484 7.64 -1.96 -22.64
N THR A 485 7.31 -1.70 -21.37
CA THR A 485 6.19 -0.83 -20.98
C THR A 485 6.66 0.50 -20.41
N ALA A 486 7.46 0.46 -19.35
CA ALA A 486 8.05 1.62 -18.68
C ALA A 486 9.57 1.71 -18.94
N VAL A 487 10.10 2.93 -18.88
CA VAL A 487 11.54 3.23 -18.95
C VAL A 487 11.86 4.37 -17.99
N MET A 488 13.04 4.33 -17.36
CA MET A 488 13.51 5.40 -16.48
C MET A 488 15.03 5.37 -16.28
N PHE A 489 15.60 6.42 -15.68
CA PHE A 489 17.01 6.50 -15.29
C PHE A 489 17.18 6.51 -13.77
N ASN A 490 18.27 5.91 -13.28
CA ASN A 490 18.73 6.07 -11.90
C ASN A 490 19.73 7.23 -11.77
N SER A 491 20.18 7.54 -10.55
CA SER A 491 21.12 8.65 -10.29
C SER A 491 22.51 8.52 -10.92
N LYS A 492 22.85 7.32 -11.42
CA LYS A 492 24.08 7.03 -12.21
C LYS A 492 23.83 7.10 -13.71
N GLU A 493 22.59 7.38 -14.11
CA GLU A 493 22.08 7.39 -15.47
C GLU A 493 22.19 6.05 -16.21
N GLU A 494 21.99 4.96 -15.48
CA GLU A 494 21.70 3.64 -16.02
C GLU A 494 20.21 3.58 -16.39
N LEU A 495 19.90 3.10 -17.60
CA LEU A 495 18.53 3.01 -18.12
C LEU A 495 17.85 1.72 -17.66
N TYR A 496 16.78 1.83 -16.90
CA TYR A 496 15.91 0.74 -16.50
C TYR A 496 14.80 0.59 -17.53
N VAL A 497 14.51 -0.64 -17.95
CA VAL A 497 13.45 -0.99 -18.92
C VAL A 497 12.59 -2.09 -18.34
N LEU A 498 11.29 -1.82 -18.15
CA LEU A 498 10.33 -2.80 -17.66
C LEU A 498 9.87 -3.71 -18.81
N ASP A 499 10.35 -4.94 -18.83
CA ASP A 499 10.11 -5.95 -19.88
C ASP A 499 8.89 -6.82 -19.50
N SER A 500 7.71 -6.19 -19.39
CA SER A 500 6.54 -6.72 -18.66
C SER A 500 6.12 -8.15 -19.03
N ARG A 501 6.16 -8.56 -20.30
CA ARG A 501 5.76 -9.94 -20.68
C ARG A 501 6.81 -10.99 -20.34
N ASN A 502 8.07 -10.59 -20.25
CA ASN A 502 9.16 -11.45 -19.80
C ASN A 502 9.34 -11.39 -18.27
N LYS A 503 8.49 -10.64 -17.55
CA LYS A 503 8.44 -10.57 -16.08
C LYS A 503 9.80 -10.20 -15.45
N ARG A 504 10.46 -9.20 -16.03
CA ARG A 504 11.78 -8.72 -15.59
C ARG A 504 11.96 -7.23 -15.83
N ILE A 505 12.94 -6.65 -15.16
CA ILE A 505 13.48 -5.31 -15.46
C ILE A 505 14.90 -5.50 -15.99
N GLN A 506 15.21 -4.89 -17.13
CA GLN A 506 16.56 -4.92 -17.70
C GLN A 506 17.22 -3.54 -17.56
N ILE A 507 18.50 -3.53 -17.21
CA ILE A 507 19.27 -2.31 -16.92
C ILE A 507 20.39 -2.18 -17.95
N PHE A 508 20.56 -0.99 -18.53
CA PHE A 508 21.44 -0.70 -19.66
C PHE A 508 22.30 0.55 -19.44
N GLU A 509 23.41 0.65 -20.16
CA GLU A 509 24.07 1.92 -20.42
C GLU A 509 23.21 2.79 -21.36
N LYS A 510 23.45 4.11 -21.36
CA LYS A 510 22.74 5.08 -22.23
C LYS A 510 22.75 4.73 -23.72
N ASP A 511 23.76 4.02 -24.22
CA ASP A 511 23.87 3.66 -25.64
C ASP A 511 23.03 2.41 -26.02
N GLY A 512 22.49 1.70 -25.03
CA GLY A 512 21.74 0.45 -25.19
C GLY A 512 22.55 -0.82 -24.90
N ALA A 513 23.79 -0.73 -24.40
CA ALA A 513 24.54 -1.89 -23.93
C ALA A 513 23.93 -2.48 -22.64
N PRO A 514 23.61 -3.79 -22.58
CA PRO A 514 23.02 -4.39 -21.39
C PRO A 514 24.03 -4.54 -20.24
N LEU A 515 23.63 -4.12 -19.04
CA LEU A 515 24.42 -4.23 -17.80
C LEU A 515 23.98 -5.44 -16.97
N ARG A 516 22.69 -5.49 -16.59
CA ARG A 516 22.12 -6.52 -15.71
C ARG A 516 20.59 -6.64 -15.89
N GLN A 517 19.97 -7.56 -15.18
CA GLN A 517 18.50 -7.61 -15.01
C GLN A 517 18.15 -7.75 -13.52
N ILE A 518 16.93 -7.40 -13.16
CA ILE A 518 16.29 -7.72 -11.89
C ILE A 518 15.03 -8.55 -12.21
N GLY A 519 14.97 -9.74 -11.60
CA GLY A 519 13.87 -10.68 -11.75
C GLY A 519 13.82 -11.44 -13.08
N ALA A 520 13.14 -12.58 -13.02
CA ALA A 520 12.70 -13.47 -14.08
C ALA A 520 11.92 -14.62 -13.42
N TYR A 521 11.48 -15.62 -14.19
CA TYR A 521 10.99 -16.88 -13.61
C TYR A 521 12.13 -17.65 -12.93
N GLY A 522 12.00 -17.92 -11.63
CA GLY A 522 12.98 -18.62 -10.81
C GLY A 522 14.09 -17.75 -10.19
N ASP A 523 14.05 -16.43 -10.38
CA ASP A 523 14.93 -15.48 -9.68
C ASP A 523 14.39 -15.17 -8.26
N LEU A 524 15.19 -14.54 -7.41
CA LEU A 524 14.79 -14.14 -6.04
C LEU A 524 13.60 -13.16 -6.02
N VAL A 525 13.48 -12.34 -7.07
CA VAL A 525 12.38 -11.39 -7.25
C VAL A 525 11.55 -11.81 -8.47
N GLU A 526 10.45 -12.53 -8.23
CA GLU A 526 9.49 -12.85 -9.29
C GLU A 526 8.44 -11.73 -9.45
N PHE A 527 8.12 -11.39 -10.70
CA PHE A 527 7.05 -10.46 -11.06
C PHE A 527 5.88 -11.19 -11.76
N ASP A 528 4.64 -10.73 -11.57
CA ASP A 528 3.47 -11.21 -12.31
C ASP A 528 2.65 -10.09 -12.95
N TRP A 529 2.94 -9.83 -14.22
CA TRP A 529 2.40 -8.69 -14.97
C TRP A 529 2.69 -7.34 -14.28
N PRO A 530 3.99 -6.98 -14.12
CA PRO A 530 4.36 -5.67 -13.66
C PRO A 530 3.99 -4.65 -14.75
N VAL A 531 3.43 -3.51 -14.32
CA VAL A 531 2.88 -2.50 -15.23
C VAL A 531 3.70 -1.22 -15.29
N ASP A 532 4.31 -0.84 -14.17
CA ASP A 532 5.03 0.42 -14.01
C ASP A 532 6.08 0.34 -12.88
N MET A 533 7.03 1.29 -12.86
CA MET A 533 8.13 1.34 -11.89
C MET A 533 8.63 2.77 -11.60
N ALA A 534 9.08 2.99 -10.37
CA ALA A 534 9.66 4.24 -9.90
C ALA A 534 10.94 4.01 -9.07
N LEU A 535 11.72 5.06 -8.87
CA LEU A 535 12.93 5.10 -8.04
C LEU A 535 12.78 6.24 -7.03
N ASP A 536 13.28 6.04 -5.80
CA ASP A 536 13.43 7.14 -4.84
C ASP A 536 14.77 7.88 -5.00
N GLU A 537 15.02 8.87 -4.14
CA GLU A 537 16.24 9.67 -4.17
C GLU A 537 17.54 8.88 -3.86
N SER A 538 17.42 7.61 -3.44
CA SER A 538 18.51 6.67 -3.10
C SER A 538 18.67 5.54 -4.12
N ASP A 539 17.95 5.59 -5.25
CA ASP A 539 17.86 4.53 -6.27
C ASP A 539 17.24 3.21 -5.77
N ASN A 540 16.41 3.22 -4.71
CA ASN A 540 15.56 2.06 -4.40
C ASN A 540 14.39 2.01 -5.39
N LEU A 541 14.08 0.81 -5.87
CA LEU A 541 13.14 0.52 -6.95
C LEU A 541 11.79 0.05 -6.41
N TYR A 542 10.73 0.72 -6.86
CA TYR A 542 9.33 0.42 -6.53
C TYR A 542 8.63 -0.07 -7.79
N VAL A 543 8.05 -1.26 -7.76
CA VAL A 543 7.40 -1.87 -8.93
C VAL A 543 5.94 -2.14 -8.64
N ALA A 544 5.04 -1.60 -9.47
CA ALA A 544 3.62 -1.90 -9.44
C ALA A 544 3.35 -3.23 -10.15
N ASP A 545 3.08 -4.28 -9.37
CA ASP A 545 2.94 -5.65 -9.87
C ASP A 545 1.47 -6.11 -9.86
N ARG A 546 0.84 -6.05 -11.04
CA ARG A 546 -0.63 -6.04 -11.15
C ARG A 546 -1.28 -7.42 -10.97
N GLY A 547 -0.61 -8.50 -11.37
CA GLY A 547 -1.11 -9.87 -11.25
C GLY A 547 -0.93 -10.45 -9.84
N SER A 548 0.10 -10.01 -9.11
CA SER A 548 0.30 -10.31 -7.69
C SER A 548 -0.52 -9.39 -6.76
N HIS A 549 -1.05 -8.27 -7.28
CA HIS A 549 -1.76 -7.24 -6.52
C HIS A 549 -0.88 -6.54 -5.47
N THR A 550 0.44 -6.49 -5.68
CA THR A 550 1.41 -5.91 -4.75
C THR A 550 2.27 -4.82 -5.38
N VAL A 551 2.79 -3.95 -4.52
CA VAL A 551 3.95 -3.11 -4.80
C VAL A 551 5.17 -3.79 -4.19
N LYS A 552 6.19 -4.04 -5.01
CA LYS A 552 7.48 -4.59 -4.58
C LYS A 552 8.47 -3.46 -4.36
N VAL A 553 9.19 -3.50 -3.24
CA VAL A 553 10.22 -2.54 -2.84
C VAL A 553 11.57 -3.26 -2.86
N ILE A 554 12.49 -2.78 -3.70
CA ILE A 554 13.75 -3.43 -4.05
C ILE A 554 14.88 -2.41 -3.82
N ASP A 555 16.02 -2.83 -3.28
CA ASP A 555 17.14 -1.91 -3.07
C ASP A 555 17.90 -1.57 -4.37
N SER A 556 18.85 -0.64 -4.28
CA SER A 556 19.66 -0.24 -5.45
C SER A 556 20.55 -1.37 -6.01
N ASP A 557 20.90 -2.36 -5.19
CA ASP A 557 21.70 -3.52 -5.60
C ASP A 557 20.83 -4.59 -6.31
N GLY A 558 19.52 -4.61 -6.06
CA GLY A 558 18.52 -5.44 -6.73
C GLY A 558 17.86 -6.49 -5.83
N GLU A 559 18.08 -6.44 -4.52
CA GLU A 559 17.48 -7.37 -3.55
C GLU A 559 16.11 -6.87 -3.06
N LEU A 560 15.17 -7.79 -2.80
CA LEU A 560 13.83 -7.43 -2.31
C LEU A 560 13.90 -6.99 -0.84
N ILE A 561 13.57 -5.72 -0.57
CA ILE A 561 13.41 -5.19 0.79
C ILE A 561 12.10 -5.68 1.40
N THR A 562 10.99 -5.47 0.69
CA THR A 562 9.65 -5.86 1.14
C THR A 562 8.63 -5.83 0.00
N GLU A 563 7.43 -6.37 0.22
CA GLU A 563 6.27 -6.17 -0.65
C GLU A 563 5.00 -5.97 0.18
N PHE A 564 4.06 -5.20 -0.38
CA PHE A 564 2.79 -4.88 0.27
C PHE A 564 1.67 -4.72 -0.75
N GLY A 565 0.44 -5.03 -0.36
CA GLY A 565 -0.70 -5.02 -1.28
C GLY A 565 -1.57 -6.27 -1.19
N SER A 566 -2.83 -6.16 -1.60
CA SER A 566 -3.73 -7.30 -1.74
C SER A 566 -4.91 -7.03 -2.67
N ASP A 567 -5.59 -8.10 -3.07
CA ASP A 567 -6.90 -8.09 -3.72
C ASP A 567 -8.09 -8.10 -2.72
N GLY A 568 -7.81 -8.21 -1.42
CA GLY A 568 -8.77 -7.96 -0.34
C GLY A 568 -9.02 -6.47 -0.07
N GLN A 569 -10.15 -6.12 0.56
CA GLN A 569 -10.48 -4.71 0.81
C GLN A 569 -9.62 -4.09 1.91
N GLY A 570 -9.34 -2.79 1.80
CA GLY A 570 -8.66 -2.02 2.83
C GLY A 570 -7.65 -1.01 2.28
N ARG A 571 -6.71 -0.60 3.13
CA ARG A 571 -5.65 0.40 2.84
C ARG A 571 -4.59 -0.08 1.86
N SER A 572 -4.59 -1.37 1.52
CA SER A 572 -3.68 -2.01 0.56
C SER A 572 -4.44 -2.66 -0.62
N TYR A 573 -5.71 -2.32 -0.83
CA TYR A 573 -6.54 -2.91 -1.90
C TYR A 573 -6.15 -2.39 -3.28
N PHE A 574 -5.59 -3.29 -4.08
CA PHE A 574 -4.97 -3.01 -5.39
C PHE A 574 -5.49 -3.99 -6.48
N PRO A 575 -6.79 -4.00 -6.79
CA PRO A 575 -7.37 -4.93 -7.77
C PRO A 575 -6.79 -4.76 -9.19
N LYS A 576 -6.20 -3.61 -9.49
CA LYS A 576 -5.82 -3.20 -10.84
C LYS A 576 -4.80 -2.05 -10.81
N LEU A 577 -3.65 -2.27 -10.17
CA LEU A 577 -2.50 -1.36 -10.24
C LEU A 577 -2.26 -0.89 -11.68
N SER A 578 -1.97 0.39 -11.83
CA SER A 578 -1.65 0.99 -13.13
C SER A 578 -0.38 1.80 -13.14
N ALA A 579 -0.10 2.59 -12.09
CA ALA A 579 1.07 3.46 -12.04
C ALA A 579 1.59 3.69 -10.62
N ILE A 580 2.87 4.04 -10.51
CA ILE A 580 3.58 4.26 -9.25
C ILE A 580 4.59 5.41 -9.39
N SER A 581 4.71 6.23 -8.35
CA SER A 581 5.76 7.24 -8.25
C SER A 581 6.31 7.26 -6.83
N ALA A 582 7.59 7.58 -6.67
CA ALA A 582 8.26 7.64 -5.36
C ALA A 582 9.03 8.95 -5.25
N SER A 583 8.90 9.65 -4.11
CA SER A 583 9.72 10.80 -3.78
C SER A 583 9.55 11.20 -2.31
N ASN A 584 10.56 11.83 -1.72
CA ASN A 584 10.54 12.40 -0.36
C ASN A 584 10.16 11.37 0.73
N GLY A 585 10.53 10.10 0.53
CA GLY A 585 10.17 8.99 1.42
C GLY A 585 8.69 8.58 1.36
N GLN A 586 7.96 9.01 0.32
CA GLN A 586 6.59 8.60 0.04
C GLN A 586 6.49 7.78 -1.25
N ILE A 587 5.56 6.83 -1.27
CA ILE A 587 5.08 6.15 -2.48
C ILE A 587 3.69 6.67 -2.79
N TYR A 588 3.48 7.10 -4.04
CA TYR A 588 2.20 7.38 -4.64
C TYR A 588 1.81 6.17 -5.50
N VAL A 589 0.63 5.60 -5.26
CA VAL A 589 0.16 4.39 -5.96
C VAL A 589 -1.20 4.64 -6.59
N ALA A 590 -1.31 4.42 -7.90
CA ALA A 590 -2.55 4.52 -8.66
C ALA A 590 -3.12 3.12 -8.99
N ASP A 591 -4.43 2.99 -8.81
CA ASP A 591 -5.23 1.87 -9.30
C ASP A 591 -6.21 2.37 -10.37
N TYR A 592 -6.25 1.68 -11.52
CA TYR A 592 -6.98 2.13 -12.69
C TYR A 592 -8.49 2.32 -12.44
N ASP A 593 -9.12 1.48 -11.61
CA ASP A 593 -10.57 1.54 -11.39
C ASP A 593 -10.96 2.49 -10.24
N ARG A 594 -9.98 2.97 -9.46
CA ARG A 594 -10.14 4.01 -8.43
C ARG A 594 -10.03 5.41 -9.04
N ASP A 595 -10.45 6.39 -8.27
CA ASP A 595 -10.37 7.82 -8.59
C ASP A 595 -9.65 8.62 -7.50
N GLU A 596 -8.64 7.99 -6.92
CA GLU A 596 -7.73 8.53 -5.94
C GLU A 596 -6.37 7.84 -6.08
N ILE A 597 -5.34 8.53 -5.62
CA ILE A 597 -3.97 8.01 -5.50
C ILE A 597 -3.74 7.74 -4.02
N SER A 598 -3.35 6.52 -3.67
CA SER A 598 -2.98 6.16 -2.31
C SER A 598 -1.55 6.60 -2.01
N VAL A 599 -1.33 7.22 -0.85
CA VAL A 599 -0.01 7.68 -0.41
C VAL A 599 0.46 6.83 0.78
N TYR A 600 1.70 6.34 0.71
CA TYR A 600 2.34 5.55 1.75
C TYR A 600 3.64 6.21 2.19
N ASN A 601 3.94 6.23 3.48
CA ASN A 601 5.23 6.64 4.02
C ASN A 601 6.13 5.42 4.18
N ILE A 602 7.40 5.54 3.80
CA ILE A 602 8.40 4.47 3.92
C ILE A 602 9.42 4.82 5.01
N HIS A 603 9.72 3.85 5.87
CA HIS A 603 10.87 3.88 6.76
C HIS A 603 11.73 2.64 6.49
N ILE A 604 12.99 2.82 6.13
CA ILE A 604 13.97 1.73 5.95
C ILE A 604 14.97 1.84 7.10
N ASP A 605 15.33 0.70 7.71
CA ASP A 605 16.17 0.64 8.93
C ASP A 605 15.66 1.52 10.09
N GLY A 606 14.35 1.74 10.17
CA GLY A 606 13.72 2.63 11.14
C GLY A 606 14.06 4.12 10.99
N GLN A 607 14.72 4.53 9.90
CA GLN A 607 14.87 5.92 9.50
C GLN A 607 13.84 6.26 8.41
N PRO A 608 13.27 7.48 8.39
CA PRO A 608 12.56 7.94 7.20
C PRO A 608 13.55 8.02 6.04
N VAL A 609 13.14 7.60 4.85
CA VAL A 609 13.94 7.82 3.64
C VAL A 609 13.99 9.33 3.40
N MET A 610 15.11 9.95 3.77
CA MET A 610 15.23 11.40 3.89
C MET A 610 15.23 12.06 2.51
N ALA A 611 14.27 12.96 2.30
CA ALA A 611 14.29 13.93 1.21
C ALA A 611 15.68 14.55 1.03
N LYS A 612 16.16 14.64 -0.22
CA LYS A 612 17.23 15.57 -0.55
C LYS A 612 16.77 16.96 -0.09
N LYS A 613 17.66 17.73 0.55
CA LYS A 613 17.29 19.07 1.03
C LYS A 613 16.80 19.89 -0.16
N ALA A 614 15.49 20.13 -0.22
CA ALA A 614 14.87 21.01 -1.20
C ALA A 614 15.74 22.28 -1.32
N LYS A 615 16.20 22.57 -2.54
CA LYS A 615 16.82 23.87 -2.83
C LYS A 615 15.81 24.91 -2.38
N ALA A 616 16.25 25.86 -1.54
CA ALA A 616 15.35 26.89 -1.03
C ALA A 616 14.61 27.53 -2.21
N PRO A 617 13.27 27.60 -2.19
CA PRO A 617 12.50 28.05 -3.34
C PRO A 617 13.02 29.41 -3.78
N MET A 618 13.26 29.58 -5.09
CA MET A 618 13.80 30.82 -5.67
C MET A 618 12.75 31.93 -5.58
N THR A 619 12.63 32.47 -4.37
CA THR A 619 11.86 33.65 -4.04
C THR A 619 12.59 34.88 -4.56
N ASN A 620 12.42 35.18 -5.85
CA ASN A 620 12.15 36.55 -6.34
C ASN A 620 11.92 36.62 -7.86
N LYS A 621 11.04 37.55 -8.26
CA LYS A 621 10.75 37.92 -9.65
C LYS A 621 11.93 38.55 -10.41
N GLU A 622 13.05 38.80 -9.74
CA GLU A 622 14.20 39.52 -10.32
C GLU A 622 15.20 38.60 -11.04
N ASP A 623 15.32 37.32 -10.65
CA ASP A 623 16.31 36.42 -11.24
C ASP A 623 15.95 36.00 -12.68
N LYS A 624 14.65 35.87 -13.00
CA LYS A 624 14.15 35.58 -14.35
C LYS A 624 14.50 36.68 -15.37
N ALA A 625 14.72 37.91 -14.92
CA ALA A 625 15.20 39.01 -15.76
C ALA A 625 16.73 38.99 -15.98
N SER A 626 17.49 38.31 -15.11
CA SER A 626 18.96 38.28 -15.20
C SER A 626 19.48 37.27 -16.23
N MET A 627 18.74 36.18 -16.50
CA MET A 627 19.06 35.21 -17.56
C MET A 627 18.71 35.75 -18.96
N LEU A 628 17.53 36.38 -19.13
CA LEU A 628 17.09 36.97 -20.40
C LEU A 628 17.99 38.13 -20.90
N ALA A 629 18.89 38.65 -20.07
CA ALA A 629 19.85 39.69 -20.44
C ALA A 629 21.24 39.16 -20.87
N LYS A 630 21.50 37.84 -20.83
CA LYS A 630 22.82 37.27 -21.14
C LYS A 630 22.99 36.69 -22.55
N GLU A 631 21.91 36.45 -23.30
CA GLU A 631 21.96 35.93 -24.67
C GLU A 631 22.14 37.02 -25.77
N ALA A 632 22.80 38.13 -25.44
CA ALA A 632 23.04 39.22 -26.39
C ALA A 632 24.46 39.80 -26.30
N LYS A 633 25.47 38.98 -26.62
CA LYS A 633 26.81 39.44 -27.08
C LYS A 633 27.65 38.31 -27.69
N ALA A 634 27.77 38.32 -29.02
CA ALA A 634 28.84 37.61 -29.71
C ALA A 634 30.19 38.32 -29.46
N PRO A 635 31.29 37.59 -29.19
CA PRO A 635 32.63 38.16 -29.18
C PRO A 635 33.29 38.07 -30.56
N ALA A 636 33.96 39.16 -30.97
CA ALA A 636 34.84 39.18 -32.13
C ALA A 636 36.26 38.71 -31.77
N MET A 637 37.06 38.43 -32.79
CA MET A 637 38.51 38.21 -32.74
C MET A 637 39.24 39.30 -31.92
N ASP A 638 40.32 38.97 -31.20
CA ASP A 638 41.67 38.97 -31.80
C ASP A 638 42.77 38.32 -30.92
N GLN A 639 43.97 38.19 -31.51
CA GLN A 639 45.17 37.45 -31.09
C GLN A 639 45.84 37.91 -29.77
N LYS A 640 46.53 36.97 -29.07
CA LYS A 640 48.03 36.95 -28.99
C LYS A 640 48.66 35.83 -28.15
N GLU A 641 49.84 35.38 -28.61
CA GLU A 641 51.02 34.82 -27.89
C GLU A 641 50.80 33.54 -27.04
N GLU A 642 51.34 32.38 -27.42
CA GLU A 642 52.76 31.96 -27.26
C GLU A 642 53.28 32.18 -25.81
N THR A 643 53.87 31.21 -25.10
CA THR A 643 54.93 30.30 -25.55
C THR A 643 55.21 29.17 -24.54
N MET A 644 55.89 28.10 -24.99
CA MET A 644 56.68 27.12 -24.19
C MET A 644 55.95 26.13 -23.24
N ALA A 645 56.40 24.88 -23.08
CA ALA A 645 57.28 24.05 -23.92
C ALA A 645 57.18 22.56 -23.54
N LYS A 646 57.21 21.69 -24.57
CA LYS A 646 57.91 20.40 -24.65
C LYS A 646 58.24 19.65 -23.33
N GLN A 647 57.70 18.44 -23.20
CA GLN A 647 58.53 17.23 -23.05
C GLN A 647 57.89 16.06 -23.81
N SER A 648 58.68 15.04 -24.14
CA SER A 648 58.42 14.19 -25.32
C SER A 648 59.06 12.80 -25.21
N LYS A 649 58.42 11.79 -25.83
CA LYS A 649 58.98 10.46 -26.19
C LYS A 649 59.27 9.56 -24.96
N GLU A 650 59.41 8.24 -25.08
CA GLU A 650 59.49 7.27 -26.20
C GLU A 650 58.67 6.01 -25.74
N GLU A 651 58.28 4.99 -26.51
CA GLU A 651 58.99 4.22 -27.54
C GLU A 651 58.09 3.79 -28.73
N VAL A 652 58.73 3.15 -29.72
CA VAL A 652 58.19 2.73 -31.03
C VAL A 652 58.63 1.30 -31.32
N LYS A 653 57.84 0.51 -32.08
CA LYS A 653 58.28 -0.37 -33.20
C LYS A 653 57.11 -1.11 -33.87
N GLU A 654 56.88 -0.88 -35.17
CA GLU A 654 57.27 -1.73 -36.34
C GLU A 654 56.36 -2.97 -36.50
N GLU A 655 55.81 -3.34 -37.67
CA GLU A 655 56.26 -3.15 -39.07
C GLU A 655 55.16 -2.64 -40.05
N ILE A 656 55.61 -2.24 -41.24
CA ILE A 656 54.77 -1.78 -42.38
C ILE A 656 54.85 -2.79 -43.53
N LYS A 657 53.74 -3.06 -44.24
CA LYS A 657 53.78 -3.27 -45.69
C LYS A 657 52.46 -2.96 -46.42
N VAL A 658 52.54 -2.05 -47.37
CA VAL A 658 51.48 -1.68 -48.33
C VAL A 658 51.92 -2.13 -49.73
N THR A 659 51.01 -2.72 -50.50
CA THR A 659 51.11 -2.84 -51.97
C THR A 659 49.71 -2.80 -52.60
N ALA A 660 49.60 -2.28 -53.82
CA ALA A 660 48.33 -1.82 -54.40
C ALA A 660 47.74 -2.75 -55.49
N VAL A 661 46.39 -2.73 -55.61
CA VAL A 661 45.55 -2.62 -56.83
C VAL A 661 45.96 -3.50 -58.05
N PRO A 662 45.09 -4.42 -58.55
CA PRO A 662 44.06 -4.00 -59.53
C PRO A 662 42.73 -4.81 -59.58
N ALA A 663 41.75 -4.29 -60.32
CA ALA A 663 40.51 -4.97 -60.71
C ALA A 663 40.63 -5.68 -62.08
N PRO A 664 39.80 -6.71 -62.35
CA PRO A 664 39.30 -6.91 -63.73
C PRO A 664 37.86 -7.49 -63.89
N ASP A 665 37.13 -6.92 -64.87
CA ASP A 665 36.22 -7.50 -65.89
C ASP A 665 35.17 -8.63 -65.65
N LEU A 666 33.89 -8.23 -65.76
CA LEU A 666 32.92 -8.54 -66.85
C LEU A 666 32.91 -9.93 -67.57
N LYS A 667 31.72 -10.59 -67.61
CA LYS A 667 30.87 -10.77 -68.85
C LYS A 667 29.61 -11.68 -68.75
N LYS A 668 28.50 -11.16 -69.31
CA LYS A 668 27.38 -11.80 -70.09
C LYS A 668 26.46 -12.86 -69.41
N GLY A 669 25.18 -12.99 -69.77
CA GLY A 669 24.34 -12.33 -70.81
C GLY A 669 22.86 -12.14 -70.33
N MET A 670 22.04 -11.25 -70.92
CA MET A 670 21.24 -11.46 -72.15
C MET A 670 20.39 -12.76 -72.11
N LEU A 671 19.08 -12.79 -72.39
CA LEU A 671 18.24 -11.96 -73.27
C LEU A 671 16.73 -12.24 -72.97
N GLY A 672 15.78 -11.31 -73.17
CA GLY A 672 14.36 -11.66 -72.96
C GLY A 672 13.27 -10.55 -72.93
N ILE A 673 13.28 -9.58 -73.85
CA ILE A 673 12.20 -8.58 -73.96
C ILE A 673 10.97 -9.17 -74.69
N LYS A 674 9.75 -8.92 -74.20
CA LYS A 674 8.62 -8.59 -75.08
C LYS A 674 7.55 -7.73 -74.41
N ILE A 675 6.98 -6.83 -75.21
CA ILE A 675 6.11 -5.70 -74.85
C ILE A 675 4.77 -5.82 -75.61
N GLY A 676 3.67 -5.32 -75.03
CA GLY A 676 2.39 -5.01 -75.69
C GLY A 676 1.29 -4.84 -74.63
N ALA A 677 0.74 -3.64 -74.37
CA ALA A 677 -0.29 -2.91 -75.17
C ALA A 677 -1.62 -3.69 -75.24
N ASN A 678 -2.86 -3.18 -75.05
CA ASN A 678 -3.47 -1.86 -74.75
C ASN A 678 -4.87 -2.14 -74.09
N THR A 679 -5.78 -1.24 -73.65
CA THR A 679 -6.00 0.23 -73.75
C THR A 679 -6.85 0.72 -72.53
N ALA A 680 -7.36 1.97 -72.55
CA ALA A 680 -8.49 2.45 -71.73
C ALA A 680 -9.83 1.72 -72.11
N ASP A 681 -10.92 1.71 -71.32
CA ASP A 681 -11.76 2.90 -71.03
C ASP A 681 -12.85 2.69 -69.94
N ALA A 682 -13.54 3.80 -69.67
CA ALA A 682 -14.50 4.14 -68.60
C ALA A 682 -15.78 3.31 -68.31
N MET A 683 -16.35 3.62 -67.13
CA MET A 683 -17.79 3.79 -66.78
C MET A 683 -18.70 2.62 -66.31
N GLU A 684 -19.15 2.79 -65.06
CA GLU A 684 -20.50 2.57 -64.47
C GLU A 684 -21.48 1.52 -65.04
N SER A 685 -21.94 0.58 -64.18
CA SER A 685 -23.33 0.58 -63.64
C SER A 685 -23.64 -0.59 -62.67
N LYS A 686 -24.53 -0.33 -61.70
CA LYS A 686 -25.30 -1.31 -60.89
C LYS A 686 -26.60 -1.73 -61.64
N PRO A 687 -27.54 -2.61 -61.15
CA PRO A 687 -27.67 -3.34 -59.86
C PRO A 687 -28.15 -4.83 -59.99
N LEU A 688 -28.65 -5.43 -58.88
CA LEU A 688 -29.57 -6.62 -58.76
C LEU A 688 -28.95 -8.03 -58.97
N GLU A 689 -29.33 -9.14 -58.29
CA GLU A 689 -30.11 -9.37 -57.04
C GLU A 689 -29.93 -10.83 -56.52
N MET A 690 -30.37 -11.11 -55.27
CA MET A 690 -30.79 -12.41 -54.66
C MET A 690 -29.93 -13.70 -54.71
N ALA A 691 -29.50 -14.16 -53.52
CA ALA A 691 -29.97 -15.38 -52.81
C ALA A 691 -29.25 -15.47 -51.44
N GLN A 692 -29.92 -15.42 -50.26
CA GLN A 692 -30.52 -16.55 -49.52
C GLN A 692 -29.51 -17.69 -49.23
N ASP A 693 -29.35 -18.21 -48.00
CA ASP A 693 -30.40 -18.51 -47.00
C ASP A 693 -29.85 -18.75 -45.55
N LYS A 694 -30.68 -18.49 -44.51
CA LYS A 694 -30.75 -19.05 -43.11
C LYS A 694 -29.46 -19.26 -42.26
N SER A 695 -29.45 -19.21 -40.91
CA SER A 695 -30.45 -19.08 -39.81
C SER A 695 -29.69 -19.00 -38.46
N ALA A 696 -30.18 -18.49 -37.32
CA ALA A 696 -31.40 -17.76 -36.91
C ALA A 696 -31.16 -17.12 -35.50
N GLU A 697 -32.14 -16.38 -34.97
CA GLU A 697 -32.12 -15.76 -33.61
C GLU A 697 -32.87 -16.61 -32.55
N MET A 698 -32.69 -16.25 -31.27
CA MET A 698 -33.69 -16.47 -30.22
C MET A 698 -33.83 -15.20 -29.33
N LYS A 699 -35.07 -14.78 -29.05
CA LYS A 699 -35.45 -13.60 -28.22
C LYS A 699 -36.16 -14.03 -26.93
N PRO A 700 -36.32 -13.13 -25.94
CA PRO A 700 -37.68 -12.61 -25.64
C PRO A 700 -37.72 -11.07 -25.59
N GLN A 701 -38.63 -10.41 -26.31
CA GLN A 701 -39.96 -9.92 -25.87
C GLN A 701 -39.96 -8.67 -24.97
N VAL A 702 -40.59 -7.61 -25.50
CA VAL A 702 -41.00 -6.37 -24.80
C VAL A 702 -42.49 -6.14 -25.16
N ALA A 703 -43.30 -5.66 -24.20
CA ALA A 703 -44.70 -5.29 -24.39
C ALA A 703 -44.92 -3.79 -24.08
N ALA A 704 -46.01 -3.18 -24.58
CA ALA A 704 -46.10 -1.73 -24.77
C ALA A 704 -47.44 -1.07 -24.39
N MET A 705 -47.37 0.24 -24.08
CA MET A 705 -48.43 1.28 -24.09
C MET A 705 -49.54 1.22 -23.01
N PRO A 706 -50.30 2.31 -22.71
CA PRO A 706 -50.39 3.63 -23.39
C PRO A 706 -50.23 4.91 -22.50
N PRO A 707 -50.21 6.13 -23.09
CA PRO A 707 -50.16 7.42 -22.38
C PRO A 707 -51.54 8.13 -22.25
N PRO A 708 -51.67 9.14 -21.36
CA PRO A 708 -52.34 10.38 -21.80
C PRO A 708 -51.86 11.73 -21.19
N LYS A 709 -51.75 12.74 -22.08
CA LYS A 709 -52.21 14.16 -21.95
C LYS A 709 -51.57 15.16 -20.94
N SER A 710 -50.64 15.97 -21.48
CA SER A 710 -50.73 17.44 -21.74
C SER A 710 -51.45 18.43 -20.79
N VAL A 711 -50.85 19.65 -20.70
CA VAL A 711 -51.35 21.02 -20.35
C VAL A 711 -50.51 21.62 -19.20
N SER A 712 -49.95 22.84 -19.26
CA SER A 712 -49.68 23.82 -20.35
C SER A 712 -48.63 24.84 -19.87
N GLU A 713 -48.01 25.59 -20.81
CA GLU A 713 -47.39 26.93 -20.65
C GLU A 713 -46.28 27.13 -19.57
N GLY A 714 -45.17 27.83 -19.81
CA GLY A 714 -44.77 28.65 -20.95
C GLY A 714 -44.33 30.04 -20.48
N ALA A 715 -43.02 30.27 -20.34
CA ALA A 715 -42.42 31.60 -20.20
C ALA A 715 -40.93 31.56 -20.59
N GLU A 716 -40.54 32.41 -21.53
CA GLU A 716 -39.15 32.62 -21.94
C GLU A 716 -38.44 33.54 -20.93
N ALA A 717 -37.19 33.23 -20.58
CA ALA A 717 -36.36 34.14 -19.80
C ALA A 717 -35.67 35.15 -20.74
N GLN A 718 -36.19 36.38 -20.81
CA GLN A 718 -35.47 37.48 -21.43
C GLN A 718 -34.39 38.02 -20.48
N ALA A 719 -33.24 38.39 -21.05
CA ALA A 719 -32.19 39.10 -20.32
C ALA A 719 -32.67 40.48 -19.90
N GLY A 720 -32.53 40.79 -18.61
CA GLY A 720 -32.78 42.10 -18.02
C GLY A 720 -31.66 42.48 -17.06
N THR A 721 -30.91 43.53 -17.40
CA THR A 721 -29.86 44.09 -16.54
C THR A 721 -30.46 44.97 -15.46
N GLU A 722 -30.32 44.59 -14.19
CA GLU A 722 -30.53 45.50 -13.05
C GLU A 722 -29.53 45.17 -11.95
N GLN A 723 -28.82 46.19 -11.45
CA GLN A 723 -27.93 46.06 -10.30
C GLN A 723 -28.80 45.91 -9.04
N ALA A 724 -28.63 44.82 -8.29
CA ALA A 724 -29.29 44.59 -7.02
C ALA A 724 -28.27 44.34 -5.91
N ASP A 725 -28.54 44.97 -4.77
CA ASP A 725 -27.75 45.10 -3.54
C ASP A 725 -26.98 43.84 -3.07
N GLU A 726 -25.77 44.05 -2.54
CA GLU A 726 -24.95 43.04 -1.87
C GLU A 726 -25.47 42.72 -0.45
N SER A 727 -26.70 42.22 -0.31
CA SER A 727 -27.14 41.57 0.95
C SER A 727 -28.31 40.58 0.79
N GLU A 728 -28.20 39.44 1.47
CA GLU A 728 -29.25 38.44 1.73
C GLU A 728 -29.98 37.76 0.53
N VAL A 729 -29.30 36.83 -0.15
CA VAL A 729 -29.94 35.54 -0.54
C VAL A 729 -29.07 34.34 -0.18
N ALA A 730 -28.56 34.31 1.05
CA ALA A 730 -28.24 33.03 1.67
C ALA A 730 -29.58 32.38 2.07
N ALA A 731 -30.07 31.43 1.26
CA ALA A 731 -31.17 30.58 1.67
C ALA A 731 -30.80 29.94 3.02
N LYS A 732 -31.52 30.29 4.09
CA LYS A 732 -31.32 29.67 5.40
C LYS A 732 -31.68 28.20 5.25
N ILE A 733 -30.65 27.35 5.11
CA ILE A 733 -30.78 25.91 5.28
C ILE A 733 -31.45 25.73 6.64
N GLU A 734 -32.66 25.19 6.65
CA GLU A 734 -33.36 24.84 7.88
C GLU A 734 -32.56 23.67 8.49
N GLN A 735 -31.63 24.01 9.38
CA GLN A 735 -30.66 23.05 9.90
C GLN A 735 -31.40 21.99 10.71
N ASP A 736 -31.40 20.75 10.19
CA ASP A 736 -31.91 19.59 10.90
C ASP A 736 -31.14 19.48 12.23
N PRO A 737 -31.81 19.59 13.38
CA PRO A 737 -31.16 19.50 14.67
C PRO A 737 -30.53 18.13 14.92
N ASN A 738 -30.79 17.12 14.07
CA ASN A 738 -30.17 15.80 14.09
C ASN A 738 -28.99 15.65 13.12
N ARG A 739 -28.52 16.71 12.43
CA ARG A 739 -27.36 16.65 11.51
C ARG A 739 -26.26 17.63 11.92
N LEU A 740 -25.01 17.26 11.67
CA LEU A 740 -23.86 18.16 11.74
C LEU A 740 -23.59 18.72 10.35
N TYR A 741 -23.26 20.00 10.28
CA TYR A 741 -23.05 20.75 9.03
C TYR A 741 -21.57 21.13 8.91
N PHE A 742 -20.97 20.83 7.76
CA PHE A 742 -19.58 21.13 7.45
C PHE A 742 -19.51 21.90 6.16
N THR A 743 -18.69 22.95 6.13
CA THR A 743 -18.46 23.73 4.93
C THR A 743 -17.05 23.46 4.45
N GLN A 744 -16.94 22.78 3.32
CA GLN A 744 -15.69 22.65 2.58
C GLN A 744 -15.68 23.67 1.44
N ILE A 745 -14.50 24.20 1.13
CA ILE A 745 -14.27 24.99 -0.08
C ILE A 745 -13.32 24.18 -0.96
N SER A 746 -13.56 24.20 -2.27
CA SER A 746 -12.69 23.56 -3.26
C SER A 746 -11.29 24.19 -3.22
N TYR A 747 -10.28 23.42 -3.63
CA TYR A 747 -9.09 24.04 -4.20
C TYR A 747 -9.49 24.87 -5.43
N PRO A 748 -8.80 25.99 -5.73
CA PRO A 748 -8.99 26.68 -6.99
C PRO A 748 -8.54 25.75 -8.12
N ILE A 749 -9.45 25.46 -9.06
CA ILE A 749 -9.08 24.74 -10.28
C ILE A 749 -8.70 25.76 -11.35
N LYS A 750 -7.48 25.66 -11.87
CA LYS A 750 -6.95 26.51 -12.95
C LYS A 750 -6.94 25.73 -14.27
N THR A 751 -7.58 26.31 -15.28
CA THR A 751 -7.70 25.76 -16.63
C THR A 751 -7.77 26.93 -17.62
N GLU A 752 -7.16 26.79 -18.80
CA GLU A 752 -7.27 27.85 -19.81
C GLU A 752 -8.60 27.81 -20.58
N ASN A 753 -9.17 26.62 -20.81
CA ASN A 753 -10.32 26.44 -21.73
C ASN A 753 -11.30 25.32 -21.30
N MET A 754 -11.39 24.96 -20.01
CA MET A 754 -12.31 23.90 -19.56
C MET A 754 -13.77 24.36 -19.55
N ASP A 755 -14.68 23.54 -20.10
CA ASP A 755 -16.13 23.70 -19.97
C ASP A 755 -16.55 23.92 -18.49
N GLU A 756 -17.38 24.92 -18.24
CA GLU A 756 -17.76 25.30 -16.88
C GLU A 756 -18.49 24.18 -16.13
N LYS A 757 -19.27 23.35 -16.84
CA LYS A 757 -19.98 22.22 -16.24
C LYS A 757 -19.04 21.09 -15.87
N LEU A 758 -18.03 20.78 -16.68
CA LEU A 758 -16.97 19.83 -16.32
C LEU A 758 -16.12 20.36 -15.15
N ARG A 759 -15.72 21.63 -15.20
CA ARG A 759 -15.01 22.30 -14.09
C ARG A 759 -15.81 22.23 -12.80
N TYR A 760 -17.12 22.50 -12.87
CA TYR A 760 -18.04 22.34 -11.75
C TYR A 760 -18.12 20.89 -11.26
N GLN A 761 -18.20 19.89 -12.15
CA GLN A 761 -18.23 18.48 -11.79
C GLN A 761 -16.94 18.02 -11.09
N MET A 762 -15.76 18.43 -11.57
CA MET A 762 -14.48 18.15 -10.93
C MET A 762 -14.38 18.85 -9.57
N MET A 763 -14.67 20.16 -9.50
CA MET A 763 -14.72 20.89 -8.23
C MET A 763 -15.68 20.23 -7.25
N ARG A 764 -16.88 19.84 -7.69
CA ARG A 764 -17.89 19.19 -6.86
C ARG A 764 -17.40 17.85 -6.31
N LYS A 765 -16.79 17.02 -7.14
CA LYS A 765 -16.26 15.71 -6.74
C LYS A 765 -15.09 15.85 -5.76
N MET A 766 -14.11 16.68 -6.10
CA MET A 766 -12.96 16.98 -5.24
C MET A 766 -13.37 17.62 -3.91
N THR A 767 -14.26 18.62 -3.94
CA THR A 767 -14.77 19.28 -2.71
C THR A 767 -15.56 18.31 -1.85
N LEU A 768 -16.33 17.41 -2.46
CA LEU A 768 -17.04 16.36 -1.73
C LEU A 768 -16.05 15.39 -1.08
N GLN A 769 -15.02 14.92 -1.80
CA GLN A 769 -14.01 14.03 -1.25
C GLN A 769 -13.21 14.71 -0.13
N LEU A 770 -12.80 15.96 -0.29
CA LEU A 770 -12.18 16.76 0.77
C LEU A 770 -13.12 16.98 1.96
N ALA A 771 -14.42 17.18 1.74
CA ALA A 771 -15.40 17.30 2.82
C ALA A 771 -15.56 15.96 3.57
N ILE A 772 -15.61 14.84 2.84
CA ILE A 772 -15.63 13.49 3.40
C ILE A 772 -14.37 13.27 4.24
N SER A 773 -13.16 13.52 3.70
CA SER A 773 -11.89 13.33 4.40
C SER A 773 -11.70 14.27 5.59
N ASN A 774 -12.16 15.52 5.51
CA ASN A 774 -12.08 16.44 6.65
C ASN A 774 -13.08 16.09 7.77
N VAL A 775 -14.28 15.64 7.42
CA VAL A 775 -15.22 15.06 8.41
C VAL A 775 -14.66 13.74 8.95
N ALA A 776 -13.98 12.94 8.12
CA ALA A 776 -13.34 11.69 8.52
C ALA A 776 -12.27 11.94 9.58
N ASN A 777 -11.36 12.86 9.33
CA ASN A 777 -10.26 13.20 10.24
C ASN A 777 -10.79 13.87 11.52
N GLN A 778 -11.72 14.82 11.39
CA GLN A 778 -12.29 15.52 12.55
C GLN A 778 -13.00 14.56 13.53
N TYR A 779 -13.75 13.58 13.01
CA TYR A 779 -14.55 12.65 13.83
C TYR A 779 -13.97 11.23 13.96
N GLY A 780 -12.88 10.87 13.29
CA GLY A 780 -12.31 9.50 13.35
C GLY A 780 -13.22 8.49 12.66
N ILE A 781 -13.79 8.89 11.53
CA ILE A 781 -14.79 8.10 10.81
C ILE A 781 -14.23 7.85 9.41
N PRO A 782 -13.71 6.66 9.08
CA PRO A 782 -13.31 6.29 7.72
C PRO A 782 -14.20 6.85 6.63
N VAL A 783 -13.54 7.35 5.59
CA VAL A 783 -14.07 8.04 4.39
C VAL A 783 -15.26 7.26 3.80
N GLU A 784 -15.09 5.95 3.67
CA GLU A 784 -16.08 4.97 3.18
C GLU A 784 -17.41 4.95 3.97
N ASP A 785 -17.41 5.22 5.27
CA ASP A 785 -18.61 5.24 6.12
C ASP A 785 -19.31 6.62 6.15
N ILE A 786 -18.62 7.67 5.71
CA ILE A 786 -19.23 9.01 5.55
C ILE A 786 -19.95 9.10 4.21
N GLY A 787 -19.35 8.59 3.12
CA GLY A 787 -19.88 8.68 1.75
C GLY A 787 -21.37 8.31 1.59
N PRO A 788 -21.88 7.21 2.16
CA PRO A 788 -23.29 6.82 2.07
C PRO A 788 -24.27 7.70 2.86
N HIS A 789 -23.76 8.51 3.80
CA HIS A 789 -24.57 9.27 4.76
C HIS A 789 -24.40 10.79 4.64
N ILE A 790 -23.38 11.23 3.91
CA ILE A 790 -23.17 12.62 3.56
C ILE A 790 -24.31 13.08 2.65
N LYS A 791 -25.02 14.10 3.10
CA LYS A 791 -26.01 14.81 2.29
C LYS A 791 -25.38 16.14 1.92
N ILE A 792 -25.48 16.53 0.66
CA ILE A 792 -25.09 17.87 0.26
C ILE A 792 -26.32 18.76 0.47
N GLU A 793 -26.17 19.75 1.34
CA GLU A 793 -27.26 20.61 1.82
C GLU A 793 -27.31 21.94 1.07
N ASN A 794 -26.13 22.42 0.66
CA ASN A 794 -25.98 23.57 -0.21
C ASN A 794 -24.68 23.47 -1.03
N GLU A 795 -24.73 23.90 -2.27
CA GLU A 795 -23.59 24.10 -3.17
C GLU A 795 -23.69 25.53 -3.70
N SER A 796 -22.67 26.35 -3.47
CA SER A 796 -22.62 27.71 -3.97
C SER A 796 -21.24 27.98 -4.56
N LEU A 797 -21.19 28.42 -5.82
CA LEU A 797 -19.98 28.98 -6.40
C LEU A 797 -19.69 30.33 -5.72
N LEU A 798 -18.43 30.58 -5.36
CA LEU A 798 -17.95 31.86 -4.84
C LEU A 798 -17.54 32.78 -5.99
N ASP A 799 -17.45 34.08 -5.73
CA ASP A 799 -17.04 35.09 -6.73
C ASP A 799 -15.61 34.87 -7.26
N ASP A 800 -14.77 34.16 -6.49
CA ASP A 800 -13.43 33.73 -6.91
C ASP A 800 -13.42 32.42 -7.72
N GLY A 801 -14.59 31.89 -8.06
CA GLY A 801 -14.78 30.68 -8.86
C GLY A 801 -14.60 29.36 -8.10
N ARG A 802 -14.33 29.37 -6.79
CA ARG A 802 -14.27 28.13 -5.98
C ARG A 802 -15.65 27.65 -5.61
N LEU A 803 -15.81 26.33 -5.49
CA LEU A 803 -17.05 25.75 -4.98
C LEU A 803 -17.04 25.70 -3.45
N LYS A 804 -17.99 26.37 -2.81
CA LYS A 804 -18.30 26.18 -1.39
C LYS A 804 -19.42 25.15 -1.27
N MET A 805 -19.11 24.00 -0.69
CA MET A 805 -20.07 22.94 -0.43
C MET A 805 -20.35 22.86 1.07
N THR A 806 -21.62 23.06 1.45
CA THR A 806 -22.09 22.70 2.78
C THR A 806 -22.66 21.30 2.73
N VAL A 807 -21.91 20.35 3.26
CA VAL A 807 -22.38 18.98 3.50
C VAL A 807 -22.97 18.87 4.90
N SER A 808 -23.76 17.83 5.12
CA SER A 808 -24.11 17.40 6.46
C SER A 808 -24.06 15.89 6.59
N VAL A 809 -23.82 15.42 7.81
CA VAL A 809 -23.90 14.01 8.20
C VAL A 809 -24.83 13.88 9.42
N PRO A 810 -25.53 12.74 9.61
CA PRO A 810 -26.28 12.49 10.83
C PRO A 810 -25.41 12.71 12.08
N LYS A 811 -25.92 13.43 13.08
CA LYS A 811 -25.27 13.59 14.39
C LYS A 811 -24.99 12.23 15.02
N GLU A 812 -25.77 11.22 14.73
CA GLU A 812 -25.55 9.84 15.17
C GLU A 812 -24.16 9.29 14.79
N LEU A 813 -23.63 9.64 13.61
CA LEU A 813 -22.26 9.27 13.22
C LEU A 813 -21.21 9.95 14.11
N SER A 814 -21.40 11.24 14.41
CA SER A 814 -20.53 12.00 15.32
C SER A 814 -20.68 11.60 16.79
N LYS A 815 -21.88 11.17 17.21
CA LYS A 815 -22.18 10.73 18.58
C LYS A 815 -21.62 9.33 18.86
N LYS A 816 -21.68 8.43 17.88
CA LYS A 816 -20.95 7.14 17.91
C LYS A 816 -19.45 7.36 18.04
N ALA A 817 -18.88 8.32 17.31
CA ALA A 817 -17.48 8.69 17.43
C ALA A 817 -17.10 9.39 18.75
N ALA A 818 -18.05 10.02 19.46
CA ALA A 818 -17.80 10.84 20.65
C ALA A 818 -18.32 10.22 21.96
N GLY A 819 -18.85 8.99 21.95
CA GLY A 819 -19.35 8.29 23.15
C GLY A 819 -20.49 9.01 23.87
N GLN A 820 -21.35 9.74 23.15
CA GLN A 820 -22.43 10.54 23.75
C GLN A 820 -23.82 10.01 23.39
N ASP A 821 -24.67 9.86 24.41
CA ASP A 821 -26.02 9.35 24.26
C ASP A 821 -26.98 10.32 23.55
N ALA A 822 -28.25 9.89 23.44
CA ALA A 822 -29.30 10.67 22.78
C ALA A 822 -29.49 12.08 23.37
N ASN A 823 -29.17 12.31 24.65
CA ASN A 823 -29.41 13.56 25.37
C ASN A 823 -28.26 14.58 25.28
N GLY A 824 -27.10 14.19 24.72
CA GLY A 824 -26.07 15.16 24.28
C GLY A 824 -25.32 15.90 25.39
N ILE A 825 -25.16 15.29 26.56
CA ILE A 825 -24.37 15.85 27.66
C ILE A 825 -22.88 15.55 27.45
N ARG A 826 -22.05 16.61 27.44
CA ARG A 826 -20.58 16.49 27.50
C ARG A 826 -20.15 16.15 28.93
N MET A 827 -19.49 15.00 29.14
CA MET A 827 -18.82 14.68 30.41
C MET A 827 -17.75 15.72 30.82
N SER A 828 -17.22 16.51 29.88
CA SER A 828 -16.32 17.64 30.18
C SER A 828 -16.98 18.84 30.86
N GLN A 829 -18.32 18.87 30.99
CA GLN A 829 -19.05 19.90 31.74
C GLN A 829 -19.44 19.50 33.18
N LEU A 830 -19.11 18.29 33.63
CA LEU A 830 -19.25 17.86 35.04
C LEU A 830 -17.99 18.13 35.90
N LYS A 831 -16.99 18.84 35.35
CA LYS A 831 -15.77 19.29 36.06
C LYS A 831 -15.65 20.83 36.16
N LYS A 832 -16.77 21.52 36.31
CA LYS A 832 -16.83 22.94 36.75
C LYS A 832 -17.91 23.14 37.80
#